data_AF-A0A0L8M340-F1
#
_entry.id   AF-A0A0L8M340-F1
#
_cell.length_a   1.000
_cell.length_b   1.000
_cell.length_c   1.000
_cell.angle_alpha   90.00
_cell.angle_beta   90.00
_cell.angle_gamma   90.00
#
_symmetry.space_group_name_H-M   'P 1'
#
loop_
_entity.id
_entity.type
_entity.pdbx_description
1 polymer ?
#
loop_
_entity_poly.entity_id
_entity_poly.type
_entity_poly.pdbx_seq_one_letter_code
_entity_poly.pdbx_strand_id
1 'polypeptide(L)'
;GPPGGPPPLPAPPPPEAAGPLPEPGTPAGGEPVQLFTAAQRDPDGKPAEDGAARRGSPLRLPRAASLDDPLALMRALRPVGRRSIGGPGEELDEQLTVERSIERMVTTPVLRPAESRWLDLALVVDTHHSMLLWSDHVDEVRRVLTRSGVFRDVRTWHLTGTAAGATPMVTRGPGGPPRTPLELADPAGRRLILVLSDTVAGGWREAPVQGMLRHWCAHNAVAVLNVLPERLWTRGAVRPVPFAVRAERPAAATRSWQRIPVARRGRTGPGRAAAAVVPVVGVASGSLARLVRVVSGDGRWRRLACLRLDAAAGAASTPADPGPGAGHSALEVVERFRASASPTAQQLAAHLAAVPLTLPVMTLVRRSLLRDSEHGHLAEVALGGLFEDWEDEQTPQEVEFQFLPGVREALLGSQLRGDVAAVRELVRRRVWEFVSRNRRTGPDFSATRVTTGREGRRRVAEDALPFAVRPPREPGLADRVVRVRHDGMPEPQEVGTLLTPRLVLTVGDAQLPPGTVAWVRPGDREIPCRTVWSDDAVPRMLLLQADEDLVDPAVCAEPLGLLTADGHHVLDRLRVDGRTDQGEPVALTGAPAPHDGARNGELVRLSAEPESWTHFRGGPVSENGRLVGVVHTVWPHRMVFLLTDALLEQRGFRAVLEAVESEADTGTAVCLAVLPGADGIHPAGSSARAETGAMLVEFMADLGVAGRLSGSEGDGDAPLLLTLDAPGAHAKAGRVLSGLRAAVLAYGDRRMDGMHPSLAVAVGIGRAEAERLVRHPAIADLLRRTASGSLVLALSHRLHEDLEGLFGYPARLTLERVGDADEGWVCVAPEPVAESLGQVLQEAGPLLDLYVDWPTCARVAEEPEPLVCIGIRLPGHERCLAHLGDEEQREYLATLAPGAPLDFRGTTFDNGLLPRLLTALGPRGRGPLRVGPAAFDRAYFVDDWNRADIEFSGRATFVRAVFGGRAGFSGATFGGPVSLDGAVFQYAADFEMSRFHRAATFRRARFRGSAGFKEAVFLEDVSFGRAVLEASADLFAVQVAGSADFTGASFGGVAGMSGAGFAGPVSFASTSWRRGLICSGAAFEGPLDFERATFRGRVRFDGVRFDAAAHSAPDFTLGRPGHWDVQERPDGTWDIGLVTTDTG
;
A
#
# COMPACT_ATOMS: atom_id res chain seq x y z
N GLY A 1 84.01 -18.67 3.74
CA GLY A 1 82.84 -17.85 4.13
C GLY A 1 81.63 -18.40 3.40
N PRO A 2 80.48 -18.54 4.07
CA PRO A 2 79.30 -19.21 3.52
C PRO A 2 78.65 -18.41 2.38
N PRO A 3 77.90 -19.08 1.49
CA PRO A 3 77.28 -18.47 0.31
C PRO A 3 76.10 -17.56 0.68
N GLY A 4 75.97 -16.48 -0.08
CA GLY A 4 75.01 -15.39 0.12
C GLY A 4 73.57 -15.87 0.20
N GLY A 5 72.90 -15.43 1.27
CA GLY A 5 71.46 -15.58 1.43
C GLY A 5 70.68 -14.81 0.36
N PRO A 6 69.41 -15.20 0.12
CA PRO A 6 68.54 -14.52 -0.83
C PRO A 6 68.35 -13.05 -0.43
N PRO A 7 68.12 -12.14 -1.40
CA PRO A 7 67.91 -10.74 -1.11
C PRO A 7 66.68 -10.56 -0.21
N PRO A 8 66.67 -9.54 0.67
CA PRO A 8 65.50 -9.26 1.50
C PRO A 8 64.30 -8.96 0.58
N LEU A 9 63.17 -9.58 0.89
CA LEU A 9 61.88 -9.27 0.26
C LEU A 9 61.66 -7.74 0.33
N PRO A 10 61.17 -7.10 -0.74
CA PRO A 10 60.85 -5.69 -0.69
C PRO A 10 59.84 -5.46 0.44
N ALA A 11 60.12 -4.47 1.29
CA ALA A 11 59.18 -4.04 2.31
C ALA A 11 57.81 -3.79 1.64
N PRO A 12 56.70 -4.21 2.26
CA PRO A 12 55.38 -3.84 1.76
C PRO A 12 55.36 -2.31 1.65
N PRO A 13 54.79 -1.75 0.57
CA PRO A 13 54.67 -0.31 0.45
C PRO A 13 53.97 0.21 1.73
N PRO A 14 54.36 1.39 2.24
CA PRO A 14 53.61 2.01 3.33
C PRO A 14 52.15 2.04 2.90
N PRO A 15 51.19 1.82 3.83
CA PRO A 15 49.78 2.01 3.49
C PRO A 15 49.69 3.39 2.86
N GLU A 16 49.30 3.44 1.58
CA GLU A 16 48.95 4.70 0.93
C GLU A 16 48.01 5.38 1.89
N ALA A 17 48.48 6.48 2.49
CA ALA A 17 47.62 7.36 3.25
C ALA A 17 46.47 7.63 2.32
N ALA A 18 45.30 7.13 2.70
CA ALA A 18 44.07 7.39 1.98
C ALA A 18 44.04 8.91 1.80
N GLY A 19 44.24 9.36 0.56
CA GLY A 19 43.96 10.73 0.22
C GLY A 19 42.56 11.04 0.74
N PRO A 20 42.30 12.28 1.17
CA PRO A 20 40.97 12.66 1.61
C PRO A 20 39.97 12.14 0.57
N LEU A 21 39.01 11.36 1.06
CA LEU A 21 37.88 10.85 0.28
C LEU A 21 37.38 12.00 -0.59
N PRO A 22 37.05 11.78 -1.88
CA PRO A 22 36.32 12.78 -2.63
C PRO A 22 35.07 13.10 -1.82
N GLU A 23 34.91 14.35 -1.43
CA GLU A 23 33.66 14.81 -0.85
C GLU A 23 32.52 14.37 -1.78
N PRO A 24 31.36 13.96 -1.22
CA PRO A 24 30.25 13.53 -2.04
C PRO A 24 29.77 14.72 -2.86
N GLY A 25 30.26 14.83 -4.10
CA GLY A 25 29.66 15.66 -5.13
C GLY A 25 28.19 15.27 -5.22
N THR A 26 27.34 16.15 -4.71
CA THR A 26 25.89 16.02 -4.84
C THR A 26 25.60 16.09 -6.34
N PRO A 27 25.00 15.06 -6.97
CA PRO A 27 24.62 15.18 -8.36
C PRO A 27 23.65 16.36 -8.47
N ALA A 28 23.97 17.31 -9.35
CA ALA A 28 23.05 18.33 -9.78
C ALA A 28 21.80 17.67 -10.40
N GLY A 29 20.61 18.20 -10.09
CA GLY A 29 19.36 17.83 -10.75
C GLY A 29 18.61 16.63 -10.15
N GLY A 30 17.28 16.72 -10.16
CA GLY A 30 16.34 15.73 -9.61
C GLY A 30 16.26 14.40 -10.37
N GLU A 31 17.38 13.82 -10.81
CA GLU A 31 17.37 12.57 -11.59
C GLU A 31 17.18 11.29 -10.73
N PRO A 32 16.53 10.25 -11.30
CA PRO A 32 16.25 9.00 -10.59
C PRO A 32 17.53 8.18 -10.39
N VAL A 33 17.79 7.74 -9.15
CA VAL A 33 18.90 6.83 -8.83
C VAL A 33 18.42 5.40 -8.96
N GLN A 34 19.09 4.59 -9.79
CA GLN A 34 18.72 3.20 -10.03
C GLN A 34 19.76 2.24 -9.46
N LEU A 35 19.29 1.15 -8.85
CA LEU A 35 20.13 0.09 -8.30
C LEU A 35 19.95 -1.21 -9.09
N PHE A 36 21.08 -1.78 -9.51
CA PHE A 36 21.19 -3.02 -10.29
C PHE A 36 22.01 -4.06 -9.53
N THR A 37 21.80 -5.33 -9.84
CA THR A 37 22.63 -6.43 -9.33
C THR A 37 24.10 -6.23 -9.73
N ALA A 38 25.03 -6.86 -9.01
CA ALA A 38 26.42 -6.89 -9.46
C ALA A 38 26.50 -7.69 -10.76
N ALA A 39 27.12 -7.14 -11.81
CA ALA A 39 27.28 -7.84 -13.08
C ALA A 39 28.05 -9.16 -12.90
N GLN A 40 27.60 -10.21 -13.58
CA GLN A 40 28.31 -11.49 -13.67
C GLN A 40 29.74 -11.25 -14.19
N ARG A 41 30.71 -11.92 -13.58
CA ARG A 41 32.04 -12.09 -14.16
C ARG A 41 31.97 -13.31 -15.08
N ASP A 42 32.53 -13.20 -16.28
CA ASP A 42 32.80 -14.36 -17.13
C ASP A 42 33.67 -15.38 -16.35
N PRO A 43 33.57 -16.70 -16.58
CA PRO A 43 34.50 -17.71 -16.05
C PRO A 43 36.00 -17.35 -16.15
N ASP A 44 36.42 -16.53 -17.12
CA ASP A 44 37.80 -16.02 -17.24
C ASP A 44 38.08 -14.74 -16.43
N GLY A 45 37.12 -14.25 -15.63
CA GLY A 45 37.26 -13.06 -14.78
C GLY A 45 37.22 -11.72 -15.53
N LYS A 46 36.90 -11.72 -16.84
CA LYS A 46 36.73 -10.50 -17.65
C LYS A 46 35.27 -10.04 -17.67
N PRO A 47 34.98 -8.73 -17.72
CA PRO A 47 33.63 -8.23 -17.98
C PRO A 47 33.24 -8.55 -19.43
N ALA A 48 32.00 -9.00 -19.67
CA ALA A 48 31.48 -9.30 -21.01
C ALA A 48 31.77 -8.14 -21.98
N GLU A 49 32.59 -8.40 -22.99
CA GLU A 49 32.86 -7.50 -24.10
C GLU A 49 31.86 -7.83 -25.21
N ASP A 50 30.79 -7.04 -25.31
CA ASP A 50 30.21 -6.51 -26.55
C ASP A 50 28.75 -6.08 -26.34
N GLY A 51 28.55 -4.76 -26.21
CA GLY A 51 27.24 -4.14 -26.10
C GLY A 51 27.29 -2.73 -25.49
N ALA A 52 26.42 -1.84 -25.96
CA ALA A 52 26.16 -0.56 -25.30
C ALA A 52 25.70 -0.85 -23.86
N ALA A 53 26.48 -0.39 -22.87
CA ALA A 53 26.27 -0.74 -21.47
C ALA A 53 26.29 0.52 -20.62
N ARG A 54 25.30 0.66 -19.73
CA ARG A 54 25.25 1.72 -18.72
C ARG A 54 26.43 1.57 -17.77
N ARG A 55 27.04 2.69 -17.37
CA ARG A 55 28.09 2.72 -16.35
C ARG A 55 27.49 3.07 -14.99
N GLY A 56 28.00 2.40 -13.96
CA GLY A 56 27.59 2.61 -12.58
C GLY A 56 28.73 2.44 -11.57
N SER A 57 28.49 2.95 -10.36
CA SER A 57 29.41 2.87 -9.23
C SER A 57 29.09 1.65 -8.35
N PRO A 58 30.10 0.90 -7.86
CA PRO A 58 29.85 -0.19 -6.92
C PRO A 58 29.26 0.36 -5.62
N LEU A 59 28.22 -0.31 -5.12
CA LEU A 59 27.58 -0.02 -3.85
C LEU A 59 27.54 -1.30 -3.00
N ARG A 60 27.74 -1.17 -1.69
CA ARG A 60 27.53 -2.24 -0.72
C ARG A 60 26.20 -2.00 -0.02
N LEU A 61 25.32 -3.00 -0.03
CA LEU A 61 23.99 -2.92 0.53
C LEU A 61 23.82 -3.96 1.63
N PRO A 62 23.06 -3.65 2.70
CA PRO A 62 22.82 -4.58 3.80
C PRO A 62 22.02 -5.79 3.32
N ARG A 63 22.46 -6.99 3.70
CA ARG A 63 21.75 -8.24 3.45
C ARG A 63 20.68 -8.45 4.52
N ALA A 64 19.46 -8.75 4.10
CA ALA A 64 18.38 -9.05 5.03
C ALA A 64 18.60 -10.42 5.73
N ALA A 65 18.22 -10.51 7.01
CA ALA A 65 18.33 -11.75 7.79
C ALA A 65 17.40 -12.86 7.25
N SER A 66 17.89 -14.10 7.17
CA SER A 66 17.14 -15.25 6.66
C SER A 66 16.42 -16.00 7.78
N LEU A 67 17.00 -16.09 8.98
CA LEU A 67 16.33 -16.61 10.19
C LEU A 67 15.42 -15.55 10.79
N ASP A 68 14.24 -15.99 11.24
CA ASP A 68 13.25 -15.10 11.83
C ASP A 68 13.48 -14.86 13.34
N ASP A 69 13.89 -15.89 14.10
CA ASP A 69 14.23 -15.76 15.53
C ASP A 69 15.47 -16.59 15.92
N PRO A 70 16.69 -16.02 15.79
CA PRO A 70 17.92 -16.71 16.16
C PRO A 70 18.02 -16.97 17.68
N LEU A 71 17.41 -16.14 18.52
CA LEU A 71 17.46 -16.28 19.98
C LEU A 71 16.63 -17.47 20.46
N ALA A 72 15.44 -17.69 19.88
CA ALA A 72 14.66 -18.89 20.17
C ALA A 72 15.39 -20.17 19.77
N LEU A 73 16.14 -20.16 18.66
CA LEU A 73 16.97 -21.28 18.24
C LEU A 73 18.08 -21.57 19.28
N MET A 74 18.75 -20.53 19.79
CA MET A 74 19.74 -20.68 20.87
C MET A 74 19.10 -21.24 22.15
N ARG A 75 17.90 -20.79 22.52
CA ARG A 75 17.17 -21.31 23.70
C ARG A 75 16.79 -22.78 23.55
N ALA A 76 16.48 -23.24 22.34
CA ALA A 76 16.14 -24.64 22.06
C ALA A 76 17.30 -25.62 22.34
N LEU A 77 18.55 -25.15 22.26
CA LEU A 77 19.77 -25.95 22.49
C LEU A 77 20.11 -26.14 23.98
N ARG A 78 19.52 -25.35 24.89
CA ARG A 78 19.83 -25.39 26.34
C ARG A 78 19.85 -26.79 26.97
N PRO A 79 18.94 -27.74 26.65
CA PRO A 79 18.91 -29.05 27.31
C PRO A 79 20.18 -29.90 27.14
N VAL A 80 20.96 -29.69 26.06
CA VAL A 80 22.24 -30.38 25.84
C VAL A 80 23.46 -29.56 26.30
N GLY A 81 23.28 -28.31 26.73
CA GLY A 81 24.35 -27.41 27.18
C GLY A 81 24.90 -27.67 28.57
N ARG A 82 24.76 -28.90 29.09
CA ARG A 82 25.32 -29.33 30.38
C ARG A 82 26.85 -29.17 30.38
N ARG A 83 27.44 -28.96 31.54
CA ARG A 83 28.89 -29.01 31.75
C ARG A 83 29.22 -30.33 32.45
N SER A 84 30.29 -30.99 32.03
CA SER A 84 30.80 -32.17 32.72
C SER A 84 32.07 -31.78 33.47
N ILE A 85 32.12 -32.17 34.74
CA ILE A 85 33.35 -32.14 35.54
C ILE A 85 34.30 -33.20 34.95
N GLY A 86 35.58 -32.85 34.76
CA GLY A 86 36.59 -33.75 34.18
C GLY A 86 36.91 -33.51 32.69
N GLY A 87 36.90 -32.25 32.23
CA GLY A 87 37.48 -31.89 30.94
C GLY A 87 39.00 -32.05 30.89
N PRO A 88 39.62 -32.07 29.69
CA PRO A 88 41.07 -32.02 29.59
C PRO A 88 41.57 -30.66 30.10
N GLY A 89 42.44 -30.69 31.12
CA GLY A 89 43.02 -29.50 31.75
C GLY A 89 42.61 -29.31 33.20
N GLU A 90 43.37 -28.48 33.90
CA GLU A 90 43.10 -28.06 35.27
C GLU A 90 42.80 -26.55 35.25
N GLU A 91 41.75 -26.13 35.94
CA GLU A 91 41.42 -24.71 36.15
C GLU A 91 41.76 -24.32 37.61
N LEU A 92 42.14 -23.07 37.82
CA LEU A 92 42.40 -22.56 39.16
C LEU A 92 41.08 -22.44 39.93
N ASP A 93 40.96 -23.13 41.06
CA ASP A 93 39.90 -22.87 42.01
C ASP A 93 40.25 -21.58 42.76
N GLU A 94 39.77 -20.45 42.25
CA GLU A 94 40.09 -19.12 42.78
C GLU A 94 39.77 -19.02 44.26
N GLN A 95 38.63 -19.58 44.69
CA GLN A 95 38.19 -19.49 46.08
C GLN A 95 39.04 -20.35 47.00
N LEU A 96 39.29 -21.61 46.64
CA LEU A 96 40.15 -22.49 47.45
C LEU A 96 41.62 -22.04 47.43
N THR A 97 42.06 -21.43 46.32
CA THR A 97 43.37 -20.79 46.21
C THR A 97 43.49 -19.63 47.19
N VAL A 98 42.48 -18.75 47.26
CA VAL A 98 42.47 -17.62 48.21
C VAL A 98 42.45 -18.14 49.65
N GLU A 99 41.57 -19.08 49.97
CA GLU A 99 41.45 -19.67 51.32
C GLU A 99 42.77 -20.32 51.78
N ARG A 100 43.39 -21.17 50.95
CA ARG A 100 44.68 -21.79 51.28
C ARG A 100 45.83 -20.80 51.31
N SER A 101 45.80 -19.76 50.47
CA SER A 101 46.84 -18.74 50.45
C SER A 101 46.79 -17.86 51.70
N ILE A 102 45.60 -17.57 52.22
CA ILE A 102 45.40 -16.87 53.49
C ILE A 102 45.85 -17.75 54.66
N GLU A 103 45.42 -19.01 54.70
CA GLU A 103 45.77 -19.94 55.79
C GLU A 103 47.28 -20.18 55.91
N ARG A 104 47.98 -20.28 54.77
CA ARG A 104 49.42 -20.58 54.73
C ARG A 104 50.30 -19.35 54.61
N MET A 105 49.71 -18.15 54.49
CA MET A 105 50.40 -16.88 54.26
C MET A 105 51.37 -16.89 53.06
N VAL A 106 51.13 -17.78 52.09
CA VAL A 106 51.92 -17.95 50.85
C VAL A 106 50.95 -18.33 49.72
N THR A 107 51.04 -17.63 48.58
CA THR A 107 50.20 -17.87 47.40
C THR A 107 50.34 -19.31 46.92
N THR A 108 49.32 -20.14 47.18
CA THR A 108 49.31 -21.57 46.85
C THR A 108 48.15 -21.85 45.89
N PRO A 109 48.39 -21.96 44.57
CA PRO A 109 47.33 -22.23 43.61
C PRO A 109 46.72 -23.61 43.84
N VAL A 110 45.41 -23.67 43.98
CA VAL A 110 44.64 -24.91 44.06
C VAL A 110 43.97 -25.14 42.71
N LEU A 111 44.30 -26.27 42.10
CA LEU A 111 43.77 -26.65 40.80
C LEU A 111 42.60 -27.63 40.97
N ARG A 112 41.57 -27.48 40.14
CA ARG A 112 40.46 -28.43 40.01
C ARG A 112 40.30 -28.86 38.55
N PRO A 113 39.73 -30.05 38.27
CA PRO A 113 39.48 -30.48 36.90
C PRO A 113 38.62 -29.44 36.16
N ALA A 114 39.07 -28.98 34.99
CA ALA A 114 38.37 -27.95 34.23
C ALA A 114 36.97 -28.42 33.83
N GLU A 115 35.97 -27.54 33.97
CA GLU A 115 34.64 -27.81 33.45
C GLU A 115 34.66 -27.76 31.91
N SER A 116 34.34 -28.86 31.24
CA SER A 116 34.20 -28.85 29.78
C SER A 116 32.78 -29.13 29.34
N ARG A 117 32.42 -28.57 28.17
CA ARG A 117 31.22 -29.03 27.45
C ARG A 117 31.44 -30.48 27.04
N TRP A 118 30.40 -31.30 27.13
CA TRP A 118 30.51 -32.76 26.99
C TRP A 118 30.24 -33.28 25.57
N LEU A 119 29.71 -32.45 24.67
CA LEU A 119 29.21 -32.84 23.35
C LEU A 119 29.83 -32.00 22.23
N ASP A 120 30.35 -32.66 21.20
CA ASP A 120 30.79 -32.05 19.94
C ASP A 120 29.64 -32.03 18.92
N LEU A 121 29.64 -31.04 18.03
CA LEU A 121 28.71 -30.96 16.90
C LEU A 121 29.46 -31.08 15.57
N ALA A 122 29.09 -32.07 14.76
CA ALA A 122 29.40 -32.11 13.33
C ALA A 122 28.16 -31.65 12.55
N LEU A 123 28.21 -30.42 12.02
CA LEU A 123 27.21 -29.87 11.12
C LEU A 123 27.57 -30.24 9.70
N VAL A 124 26.84 -31.17 9.09
CA VAL A 124 27.07 -31.66 7.73
C VAL A 124 26.08 -30.95 6.81
N VAL A 125 26.55 -30.14 5.87
CA VAL A 125 25.73 -29.35 4.95
C VAL A 125 25.73 -30.03 3.59
N ASP A 126 24.56 -30.42 3.09
CA ASP A 126 24.39 -30.92 1.72
C ASP A 126 24.73 -29.82 0.71
N THR A 127 25.46 -30.16 -0.36
CA THR A 127 25.91 -29.21 -1.38
C THR A 127 25.27 -29.44 -2.74
N HIS A 128 24.16 -30.17 -2.82
CA HIS A 128 23.36 -30.26 -4.03
C HIS A 128 22.89 -28.86 -4.51
N HIS A 129 22.77 -28.60 -5.82
CA HIS A 129 22.35 -27.29 -6.36
C HIS A 129 21.08 -26.72 -5.71
N SER A 130 20.12 -27.55 -5.28
CA SER A 130 18.90 -27.08 -4.59
C SER A 130 19.20 -26.38 -3.25
N MET A 131 20.36 -26.66 -2.65
CA MET A 131 20.86 -26.02 -1.42
C MET A 131 21.36 -24.58 -1.64
N LEU A 132 21.53 -24.13 -2.88
CA LEU A 132 21.92 -22.74 -3.19
C LEU A 132 20.91 -21.73 -2.64
N LEU A 133 19.61 -22.02 -2.75
CA LEU A 133 18.52 -21.19 -2.21
C LEU A 133 18.57 -20.98 -0.68
N TRP A 134 19.34 -21.83 0.00
CA TRP A 134 19.44 -21.88 1.45
C TRP A 134 20.80 -21.39 1.96
N SER A 135 21.71 -20.93 1.09
CA SER A 135 23.07 -20.54 1.47
C SER A 135 23.09 -19.60 2.68
N ASP A 136 22.21 -18.60 2.68
CA ASP A 136 22.15 -17.55 3.71
C ASP A 136 21.60 -18.10 5.01
N HIS A 137 20.58 -18.94 4.89
CA HIS A 137 19.95 -19.63 5.99
C HIS A 137 20.93 -20.59 6.68
N VAL A 138 21.67 -21.37 5.88
CA VAL A 138 22.72 -22.30 6.32
C VAL A 138 23.81 -21.55 7.08
N ASP A 139 24.30 -20.44 6.52
CA ASP A 139 25.34 -19.63 7.15
C ASP A 139 24.86 -19.02 8.46
N GLU A 140 23.61 -18.57 8.53
CA GLU A 140 23.03 -18.03 9.75
C GLU A 140 22.83 -19.09 10.83
N VAL A 141 22.32 -20.27 10.47
CA VAL A 141 22.21 -21.43 11.38
C VAL A 141 23.58 -21.85 11.90
N ARG A 142 24.59 -21.94 11.03
CA ARG A 142 25.98 -22.23 11.41
C ARG A 142 26.48 -21.20 12.43
N ARG A 143 26.31 -19.89 12.14
CA ARG A 143 26.69 -18.81 13.06
C ARG A 143 25.97 -18.92 14.41
N VAL A 144 24.67 -19.21 14.42
CA VAL A 144 23.89 -19.36 15.66
C VAL A 144 24.36 -20.57 16.47
N LEU A 145 24.59 -21.72 15.82
CA LEU A 145 25.09 -22.92 16.48
C LEU A 145 26.49 -22.70 17.07
N THR A 146 27.39 -22.04 16.33
CA THR A 146 28.73 -21.68 16.82
C THR A 146 28.67 -20.67 17.98
N ARG A 147 27.87 -19.61 17.86
CA ARG A 147 27.73 -18.57 18.91
C ARG A 147 26.93 -19.03 20.13
N SER A 148 26.22 -20.15 20.05
CA SER A 148 25.45 -20.68 21.17
C SER A 148 26.31 -21.06 22.38
N GLY A 149 27.59 -21.40 22.15
CA GLY A 149 28.51 -21.88 23.19
C GLY A 149 28.07 -23.17 23.88
N VAL A 150 27.08 -23.90 23.32
CA VAL A 150 26.49 -25.12 23.90
C VAL A 150 27.42 -26.33 23.73
N PHE A 151 28.06 -26.41 22.57
CA PHE A 151 28.94 -27.54 22.19
C PHE A 151 30.39 -27.23 22.55
N ARG A 152 31.20 -28.29 22.74
CA ARG A 152 32.65 -28.18 22.95
C ARG A 152 33.34 -27.68 21.69
N ASP A 153 32.97 -28.26 20.55
CA ASP A 153 33.46 -27.89 19.23
C ASP A 153 32.30 -27.97 18.22
N VAL A 154 32.26 -27.06 17.26
CA VAL A 154 31.28 -27.02 16.16
C VAL A 154 32.04 -27.06 14.85
N ARG A 155 32.09 -28.24 14.22
CA ARG A 155 32.76 -28.46 12.94
C ARG A 155 31.76 -28.53 11.82
N THR A 156 31.98 -27.72 10.78
CA THR A 156 31.17 -27.77 9.56
C THR A 156 31.83 -28.68 8.54
N TRP A 157 31.03 -29.53 7.91
CA TRP A 157 31.41 -30.43 6.84
C TRP A 157 30.47 -30.22 5.66
N HIS A 158 30.94 -30.40 4.45
CA HIS A 158 30.12 -30.32 3.24
C HIS A 158 29.93 -31.73 2.69
N LEU A 159 28.69 -32.14 2.45
CA LEU A 159 28.31 -33.43 1.90
C LEU A 159 28.07 -33.28 0.40
N THR A 160 28.96 -33.87 -0.39
CA THR A 160 28.87 -33.94 -1.86
C THR A 160 28.39 -35.34 -2.28
N GLY A 161 28.01 -35.49 -3.55
CA GLY A 161 27.62 -36.79 -4.10
C GLY A 161 26.24 -37.29 -3.63
N THR A 162 25.31 -36.37 -3.40
CA THR A 162 23.89 -36.63 -3.08
C THR A 162 22.99 -36.68 -4.31
N ALA A 163 23.52 -36.35 -5.49
CA ALA A 163 22.85 -36.55 -6.78
C ALA A 163 22.60 -38.04 -7.05
N ALA A 164 21.63 -38.34 -7.92
CA ALA A 164 21.31 -39.72 -8.27
C ALA A 164 22.51 -40.43 -8.92
N GLY A 165 22.84 -41.65 -8.46
CA GLY A 165 23.98 -42.44 -8.92
C GLY A 165 25.35 -41.99 -8.38
N ALA A 166 25.44 -40.92 -7.60
CA ALA A 166 26.70 -40.44 -7.03
C ALA A 166 27.04 -41.12 -5.70
N THR A 167 28.34 -41.13 -5.34
CA THR A 167 28.81 -41.66 -4.06
C THR A 167 28.98 -40.53 -3.05
N PRO A 168 28.38 -40.59 -1.85
CA PRO A 168 28.47 -39.52 -0.87
C PRO A 168 29.89 -39.38 -0.33
N MET A 169 30.41 -38.15 -0.33
CA MET A 169 31.71 -37.79 0.24
C MET A 169 31.58 -36.56 1.14
N VAL A 170 32.55 -36.36 2.04
CA VAL A 170 32.57 -35.17 2.91
C VAL A 170 33.85 -34.37 2.77
N THR A 171 33.76 -33.04 2.81
CA THR A 171 34.92 -32.12 2.81
C THR A 171 34.85 -31.16 4.00
N ARG A 172 36.00 -30.59 4.40
CA ARG A 172 36.07 -29.58 5.49
C ARG A 172 35.81 -28.14 5.03
N GLY A 173 35.67 -27.92 3.73
CA GLY A 173 35.42 -26.60 3.15
C GLY A 173 35.15 -26.72 1.65
N PRO A 174 34.68 -25.64 1.00
CA PRO A 174 34.45 -25.59 -0.44
C PRO A 174 35.74 -25.95 -1.19
N GLY A 175 35.73 -27.02 -1.97
CA GLY A 175 36.90 -27.49 -2.73
C GLY A 175 37.99 -28.22 -1.93
N GLY A 176 37.76 -28.56 -0.65
CA GLY A 176 38.71 -29.37 0.13
C GLY A 176 38.82 -30.83 -0.34
N PRO A 177 39.90 -31.56 -0.02
CA PRO A 177 40.06 -32.94 -0.46
C PRO A 177 38.92 -33.82 0.07
N PRO A 178 38.30 -34.64 -0.79
CA PRO A 178 37.13 -35.43 -0.41
C PRO A 178 37.55 -36.58 0.50
N ARG A 179 36.78 -36.79 1.57
CA ARG A 179 37.01 -37.81 2.60
C ARG A 179 35.84 -38.76 2.68
N THR A 180 36.10 -39.94 3.24
CA THR A 180 35.03 -40.91 3.49
C THR A 180 34.10 -40.40 4.58
N PRO A 181 32.77 -40.39 4.38
CA PRO A 181 31.82 -39.99 5.40
C PRO A 181 31.94 -40.80 6.69
N LEU A 182 32.46 -42.03 6.62
CA LEU A 182 32.65 -42.92 7.78
C LEU A 182 33.59 -42.32 8.85
N GLU A 183 34.52 -41.43 8.48
CA GLU A 183 35.44 -40.74 9.41
C GLU A 183 34.71 -39.85 10.45
N LEU A 184 33.46 -39.45 10.19
CA LEU A 184 32.71 -38.59 11.11
C LEU A 184 32.17 -39.35 12.33
N ALA A 185 32.06 -40.68 12.23
CA ALA A 185 31.59 -41.51 13.33
C ALA A 185 32.59 -41.43 14.50
N ASP A 186 32.10 -41.05 15.67
CA ASP A 186 32.87 -41.05 16.92
C ASP A 186 32.45 -42.26 17.77
N PRO A 187 33.28 -43.30 17.91
CA PRO A 187 32.98 -44.49 18.71
C PRO A 187 32.74 -44.18 20.19
N ALA A 188 33.24 -43.05 20.71
CA ALA A 188 33.01 -42.63 22.10
C ALA A 188 31.59 -42.09 22.32
N GLY A 189 30.80 -41.87 21.25
CA GLY A 189 29.42 -41.42 21.32
C GLY A 189 29.26 -39.98 21.83
N ARG A 190 30.32 -39.16 21.79
CA ARG A 190 30.33 -37.77 22.30
C ARG A 190 30.12 -36.73 21.21
N ARG A 191 29.63 -37.15 20.03
CA ARG A 191 29.34 -36.29 18.89
C ARG A 191 27.87 -36.41 18.47
N LEU A 192 27.25 -35.25 18.28
CA LEU A 192 25.98 -35.09 17.57
C LEU A 192 26.29 -34.77 16.10
N ILE A 193 25.68 -35.49 15.18
CA ILE A 193 25.76 -35.24 13.74
C ILE A 193 24.41 -34.66 13.28
N LEU A 194 24.42 -33.41 12.80
CA LEU A 194 23.25 -32.76 12.20
C LEU A 194 23.49 -32.61 10.70
N VAL A 195 22.68 -33.29 9.89
CA VAL A 195 22.74 -33.18 8.43
C VAL A 195 21.73 -32.13 7.97
N LEU A 196 22.21 -30.97 7.53
CA LEU A 196 21.42 -29.86 7.02
C LEU A 196 21.21 -30.05 5.51
N SER A 197 19.98 -30.34 5.10
CA SER A 197 19.62 -30.63 3.70
C SER A 197 18.14 -30.34 3.45
N ASP A 198 17.74 -30.07 2.22
CA ASP A 198 16.33 -30.06 1.80
C ASP A 198 15.81 -31.46 1.44
N THR A 199 16.70 -32.46 1.39
CA THR A 199 16.43 -33.86 0.99
C THR A 199 15.84 -34.01 -0.42
N VAL A 200 16.00 -33.02 -1.30
CA VAL A 200 15.46 -33.04 -2.67
C VAL A 200 16.31 -33.91 -3.59
N ALA A 201 17.62 -34.00 -3.35
CA ALA A 201 18.54 -34.75 -4.20
C ALA A 201 18.16 -36.24 -4.29
N GLY A 202 18.17 -36.80 -5.51
CA GLY A 202 17.72 -38.17 -5.79
C GLY A 202 18.48 -39.25 -5.01
N GLY A 203 19.76 -39.04 -4.72
CA GLY A 203 20.62 -39.97 -3.99
C GLY A 203 20.16 -40.25 -2.56
N TRP A 204 19.30 -39.41 -1.96
CA TRP A 204 18.68 -39.70 -0.65
C TRP A 204 17.83 -40.99 -0.66
N ARG A 205 17.31 -41.41 -1.83
CA ARG A 205 16.59 -42.69 -2.01
C ARG A 205 17.54 -43.89 -2.15
N GLU A 206 18.82 -43.65 -2.40
CA GLU A 206 19.76 -44.69 -2.81
C GLU A 206 20.51 -45.31 -1.64
N ALA A 207 21.00 -46.53 -1.87
CA ALA A 207 21.71 -47.32 -0.88
C ALA A 207 22.99 -46.65 -0.31
N PRO A 208 23.79 -45.89 -1.09
CA PRO A 208 24.99 -45.23 -0.56
C PRO A 208 24.70 -44.21 0.55
N VAL A 209 23.77 -43.27 0.33
CA VAL A 209 23.38 -42.26 1.34
C VAL A 209 22.71 -42.91 2.54
N GLN A 210 21.81 -43.88 2.31
CA GLN A 210 21.18 -44.62 3.41
C GLN A 210 22.18 -45.48 4.20
N GLY A 211 23.20 -46.03 3.55
CA GLY A 211 24.30 -46.78 4.17
C GLY A 211 25.16 -45.90 5.08
N MET A 212 25.52 -44.71 4.60
CA MET A 212 26.21 -43.68 5.38
C MET A 212 25.42 -43.31 6.64
N LEU A 213 24.13 -42.99 6.50
CA LEU A 213 23.28 -42.62 7.63
C LEU A 213 23.13 -43.76 8.64
N ARG A 214 23.02 -45.01 8.19
CA ARG A 214 23.00 -46.19 9.07
C ARG A 214 24.28 -46.31 9.88
N HIS A 215 25.43 -46.10 9.24
CA HIS A 215 26.73 -46.15 9.90
C HIS A 215 26.87 -45.06 10.98
N TRP A 216 26.48 -43.83 10.68
CA TRP A 216 26.49 -42.74 11.67
C TRP A 216 25.52 -42.99 12.82
N CYS A 217 24.28 -43.42 12.51
CA CYS A 217 23.27 -43.74 13.53
C CYS A 217 23.70 -44.87 14.45
N ALA A 218 24.65 -45.69 14.00
CA ALA A 218 25.21 -46.74 14.80
C ALA A 218 26.06 -46.19 15.95
N HIS A 219 26.91 -45.20 15.70
CA HIS A 219 27.89 -44.74 16.70
C HIS A 219 27.48 -43.45 17.40
N ASN A 220 26.64 -42.63 16.77
CA ASN A 220 26.35 -41.27 17.20
C ASN A 220 24.85 -40.97 17.21
N ALA A 221 24.49 -39.90 17.93
CA ALA A 221 23.20 -39.27 17.74
C ALA A 221 23.22 -38.53 16.39
N VAL A 222 22.29 -38.86 15.52
CA VAL A 222 22.18 -38.32 14.15
C VAL A 222 20.77 -37.83 13.92
N ALA A 223 20.64 -36.67 13.29
CA ALA A 223 19.38 -36.15 12.78
C ALA A 223 19.57 -35.41 11.46
N VAL A 224 18.54 -35.44 10.62
CA VAL A 224 18.45 -34.56 9.45
C VAL A 224 17.71 -33.30 9.88
N LEU A 225 18.40 -32.16 9.79
CA LEU A 225 17.84 -30.84 9.96
C LEU A 225 17.34 -30.40 8.57
N ASN A 226 16.04 -30.52 8.33
CA ASN A 226 15.48 -30.22 7.02
C ASN A 226 15.21 -28.71 6.90
N VAL A 227 15.82 -28.06 5.91
CA VAL A 227 15.64 -26.62 5.65
C VAL A 227 14.27 -26.32 5.04
N LEU A 228 13.64 -27.29 4.38
CA LEU A 228 12.27 -27.16 3.93
C LEU A 228 11.30 -27.12 5.14
N PRO A 229 10.29 -26.23 5.10
CA PRO A 229 9.18 -26.28 6.05
C PRO A 229 8.53 -27.66 6.10
N GLU A 230 8.04 -28.08 7.28
CA GLU A 230 7.49 -29.44 7.47
C GLU A 230 6.34 -29.76 6.49
N ARG A 231 5.57 -28.74 6.07
CA ARG A 231 4.49 -28.85 5.07
C ARG A 231 4.98 -29.24 3.66
N LEU A 232 6.24 -28.95 3.32
CA LEU A 232 6.84 -29.20 2.01
C LEU A 232 7.70 -30.47 1.97
N TRP A 233 7.85 -31.22 3.07
CA TRP A 233 8.67 -32.44 3.09
C TRP A 233 8.19 -33.54 2.14
N THR A 234 6.98 -33.45 1.62
CA THR A 234 6.50 -34.34 0.55
C THR A 234 7.13 -34.06 -0.81
N ARG A 235 7.74 -32.87 -1.00
CA ARG A 235 8.47 -32.51 -2.22
C ARG A 235 9.93 -33.01 -2.22
N GLY A 236 10.46 -33.45 -1.07
CA GLY A 236 11.77 -34.08 -1.00
C GLY A 236 11.80 -35.46 -1.66
N ALA A 237 12.98 -35.94 -2.03
CA ALA A 237 13.16 -37.29 -2.57
C ALA A 237 12.69 -38.35 -1.57
N VAL A 238 12.86 -38.12 -0.28
CA VAL A 238 12.46 -39.06 0.78
C VAL A 238 11.39 -38.47 1.68
N ARG A 239 10.36 -39.25 1.99
CA ARG A 239 9.23 -38.81 2.83
C ARG A 239 9.40 -39.23 4.29
N PRO A 240 9.53 -38.30 5.24
CA PRO A 240 9.54 -38.62 6.67
C PRO A 240 8.18 -39.14 7.15
N VAL A 241 8.19 -40.11 8.05
CA VAL A 241 6.99 -40.69 8.67
C VAL A 241 7.03 -40.54 10.21
N PRO A 242 5.89 -40.39 10.89
CA PRO A 242 5.88 -40.09 12.33
C PRO A 242 6.20 -41.33 13.19
N PHE A 243 7.14 -41.15 14.12
CA PHE A 243 7.50 -42.11 15.17
C PHE A 243 7.43 -41.43 16.55
N ALA A 244 7.01 -42.18 17.57
CA ALA A 244 7.33 -41.85 18.95
C ALA A 244 8.71 -42.45 19.25
N VAL A 245 9.65 -41.62 19.69
CA VAL A 245 11.02 -42.01 20.00
C VAL A 245 11.43 -41.59 21.40
N ARG A 246 12.40 -42.31 21.97
CA ARG A 246 12.92 -42.07 23.32
C ARG A 246 14.35 -42.58 23.43
N ALA A 247 15.19 -41.80 24.11
CA ALA A 247 16.56 -42.19 24.45
C ALA A 247 16.72 -42.18 25.97
N GLU A 248 17.36 -43.23 26.51
CA GLU A 248 17.55 -43.41 27.96
C GLU A 248 18.89 -42.87 28.47
N ARG A 249 19.82 -42.55 27.55
CA ARG A 249 21.13 -41.99 27.88
C ARG A 249 21.41 -40.74 27.04
N PRO A 250 22.09 -39.72 27.59
CA PRO A 250 22.53 -38.56 26.82
C PRO A 250 23.41 -38.97 25.63
N ALA A 251 23.18 -38.36 24.47
CA ALA A 251 23.86 -38.64 23.20
C ALA A 251 23.89 -40.13 22.78
N ALA A 252 22.94 -40.94 23.28
CA ALA A 252 22.78 -42.30 22.84
C ALA A 252 22.68 -42.38 21.31
N ALA A 253 23.39 -43.33 20.70
CA ALA A 253 23.36 -43.52 19.26
C ALA A 253 21.93 -43.72 18.75
N THR A 254 21.56 -43.11 17.62
CA THR A 254 20.18 -43.15 17.12
C THR A 254 19.66 -44.58 16.91
N ARG A 255 20.55 -45.54 16.58
CA ARG A 255 20.21 -46.97 16.48
C ARG A 255 19.63 -47.57 17.78
N SER A 256 20.02 -47.02 18.93
CA SER A 256 19.68 -47.53 20.26
C SER A 256 18.44 -46.88 20.86
N TRP A 257 17.83 -45.92 20.17
CA TRP A 257 16.61 -45.28 20.62
C TRP A 257 15.43 -46.25 20.55
N GLN A 258 14.60 -46.22 21.58
CA GLN A 258 13.31 -46.90 21.55
C GLN A 258 12.38 -46.16 20.60
N ARG A 259 11.61 -46.90 19.79
CA ARG A 259 10.78 -46.33 18.72
C ARG A 259 9.48 -47.08 18.51
N ILE A 260 8.39 -46.33 18.30
CA ILE A 260 7.04 -46.86 18.03
C ILE A 260 6.46 -46.07 16.84
N PRO A 261 6.04 -46.72 15.73
CA PRO A 261 5.37 -46.06 14.61
C PRO A 261 4.02 -45.45 15.05
N VAL A 262 3.66 -44.27 14.54
CA VAL A 262 2.43 -43.54 14.95
C VAL A 262 1.25 -43.71 13.96
N ALA A 263 1.45 -44.32 12.79
CA ALA A 263 0.42 -44.48 11.76
C ALA A 263 -0.42 -45.77 11.88
N ARG A 264 -1.70 -45.67 11.46
CA ARG A 264 -2.86 -46.56 11.70
C ARG A 264 -2.68 -48.05 11.34
N ARG A 265 -3.37 -48.88 12.13
CA ARG A 265 -3.70 -50.31 11.95
C ARG A 265 -3.59 -50.81 10.50
N GLY A 266 -2.40 -51.30 10.14
CA GLY A 266 -2.22 -52.33 9.11
C GLY A 266 -1.57 -53.51 9.81
N ARG A 267 -2.19 -54.70 9.74
CA ARG A 267 -1.67 -55.93 10.36
C ARG A 267 -0.24 -56.20 9.88
N THR A 268 0.77 -55.87 10.68
CA THR A 268 2.11 -56.45 10.52
C THR A 268 2.22 -57.63 11.45
N GLY A 269 2.36 -58.82 10.88
CA GLY A 269 2.64 -60.05 11.61
C GLY A 269 3.93 -59.93 12.44
N PRO A 270 4.08 -60.77 13.48
CA PRO A 270 5.26 -60.76 14.33
C PRO A 270 6.46 -61.27 13.53
N GLY A 271 7.52 -60.45 13.38
CA GLY A 271 8.80 -60.94 12.86
C GLY A 271 9.67 -60.00 12.02
N ARG A 272 9.20 -58.82 11.60
CA ARG A 272 10.11 -57.87 10.90
C ARG A 272 10.90 -57.04 11.91
N ALA A 273 12.23 -57.15 11.85
CA ALA A 273 13.17 -56.31 12.61
C ALA A 273 12.76 -54.83 12.53
N ALA A 274 12.81 -54.13 13.67
CA ALA A 274 12.37 -52.73 13.74
C ALA A 274 13.25 -51.88 12.82
N ALA A 275 12.66 -51.28 11.79
CA ALA A 275 13.41 -50.56 10.76
C ALA A 275 14.33 -49.48 11.32
N ALA A 276 15.57 -49.40 10.81
CA ALA A 276 16.49 -48.34 11.17
C ALA A 276 15.91 -47.00 10.71
N VAL A 277 15.91 -46.00 11.60
CA VAL A 277 15.32 -44.69 11.33
C VAL A 277 16.26 -43.55 11.71
N VAL A 278 16.18 -42.44 10.98
CA VAL A 278 16.84 -41.17 11.31
C VAL A 278 15.78 -40.12 11.56
N PRO A 279 15.79 -39.41 12.71
CA PRO A 279 14.86 -38.32 12.92
C PRO A 279 15.09 -37.16 11.93
N VAL A 280 13.99 -36.58 11.46
CA VAL A 280 13.97 -35.37 10.64
C VAL A 280 13.26 -34.28 11.43
N VAL A 281 13.88 -33.12 11.55
CA VAL A 281 13.31 -31.95 12.21
C VAL A 281 13.53 -30.71 11.37
N GLY A 282 12.59 -29.78 11.38
CA GLY A 282 12.79 -28.47 10.75
C GLY A 282 13.76 -27.58 11.53
N VAL A 283 14.26 -26.54 10.87
CA VAL A 283 15.15 -25.51 11.47
C VAL A 283 14.44 -24.66 12.54
N ALA A 284 13.10 -24.71 12.59
CA ALA A 284 12.32 -24.00 13.61
C ALA A 284 12.69 -24.43 15.04
N SER A 285 12.73 -23.45 15.95
CA SER A 285 13.15 -23.64 17.36
C SER A 285 12.36 -24.74 18.09
N GLY A 286 11.04 -24.84 17.84
CA GLY A 286 10.20 -25.89 18.42
C GLY A 286 10.54 -27.31 17.96
N SER A 287 10.87 -27.49 16.67
CA SER A 287 11.24 -28.79 16.11
C SER A 287 12.63 -29.21 16.57
N LEU A 288 13.59 -28.27 16.59
CA LEU A 288 14.91 -28.51 17.15
C LEU A 288 14.85 -28.84 18.66
N ALA A 289 14.04 -28.12 19.45
CA ALA A 289 13.87 -28.39 20.87
C ALA A 289 13.34 -29.81 21.15
N ARG A 290 12.45 -30.34 20.31
CA ARG A 290 11.96 -31.72 20.42
C ARG A 290 13.09 -32.73 20.24
N LEU A 291 13.92 -32.55 19.22
CA LEU A 291 15.09 -33.40 18.96
C LEU A 291 16.11 -33.30 20.11
N VAL A 292 16.51 -32.08 20.46
CA VAL A 292 17.55 -31.82 21.47
C VAL A 292 17.21 -32.44 22.81
N ARG A 293 15.94 -32.44 23.19
CA ARG A 293 15.49 -33.08 24.43
C ARG A 293 15.56 -34.62 24.37
N VAL A 294 15.32 -35.25 23.21
CA VAL A 294 15.61 -36.70 23.03
C VAL A 294 17.11 -36.94 23.20
N VAL A 295 17.96 -36.14 22.52
CA VAL A 295 19.42 -36.26 22.59
C VAL A 295 19.95 -36.03 24.01
N SER A 296 19.28 -35.20 24.83
CA SER A 296 19.62 -34.98 26.23
C SER A 296 19.40 -36.21 27.13
N GLY A 297 18.71 -37.25 26.63
CA GLY A 297 18.48 -38.50 27.35
C GLY A 297 17.52 -38.36 28.52
N ASP A 298 16.47 -37.53 28.40
CA ASP A 298 15.49 -37.32 29.47
C ASP A 298 14.53 -38.50 29.70
N GLY A 299 14.65 -39.57 28.91
CA GLY A 299 13.86 -40.79 29.05
C GLY A 299 12.37 -40.63 28.71
N ARG A 300 11.94 -39.52 28.09
CA ARG A 300 10.53 -39.26 27.74
C ARG A 300 10.24 -39.57 26.28
N TRP A 301 9.06 -40.16 26.04
CA TRP A 301 8.55 -40.40 24.68
C TRP A 301 8.21 -39.08 23.98
N ARG A 302 8.69 -38.92 22.74
CA ARG A 302 8.50 -37.72 21.94
C ARG A 302 8.16 -38.09 20.51
N ARG A 303 7.20 -37.39 19.91
CA ARG A 303 6.84 -37.59 18.51
C ARG A 303 7.76 -36.78 17.60
N LEU A 304 8.50 -37.48 16.73
CA LEU A 304 9.35 -36.93 15.69
C LEU A 304 8.99 -37.55 14.33
N ALA A 305 9.22 -36.82 13.25
CA ALA A 305 9.25 -37.43 11.93
C ALA A 305 10.58 -38.17 11.74
N CYS A 306 10.59 -39.28 11.03
CA CYS A 306 11.81 -40.05 10.77
C CYS A 306 11.84 -40.61 9.34
N LEU A 307 13.02 -40.62 8.73
CA LEU A 307 13.31 -41.37 7.51
C LEU A 307 13.54 -42.84 7.87
N ARG A 308 12.98 -43.75 7.06
CA ARG A 308 13.25 -45.19 7.17
C ARG A 308 14.45 -45.54 6.29
N LEU A 309 15.43 -46.25 6.84
CA LEU A 309 16.66 -46.67 6.15
C LEU A 309 16.60 -48.11 5.64
N ASP A 310 15.38 -48.63 5.47
CA ASP A 310 15.06 -50.05 5.32
C ASP A 310 14.43 -50.41 3.97
N ALA A 311 14.30 -49.45 3.07
CA ALA A 311 13.65 -49.69 1.80
C ALA A 311 14.65 -50.31 0.81
N ALA A 312 14.54 -51.63 0.61
CA ALA A 312 14.69 -52.14 -0.75
C ALA A 312 13.82 -51.28 -1.66
N ALA A 313 14.35 -50.84 -2.80
CA ALA A 313 13.70 -50.00 -3.78
C ALA A 313 12.27 -50.51 -4.06
N GLY A 314 11.31 -49.95 -3.34
CA GLY A 314 9.96 -50.50 -3.22
C GLY A 314 9.00 -49.51 -3.83
N ALA A 315 8.72 -49.74 -5.11
CA ALA A 315 7.52 -49.37 -5.84
C ALA A 315 6.56 -48.41 -5.11
N ALA A 316 6.89 -47.12 -5.14
CA ALA A 316 5.90 -46.08 -5.24
C ALA A 316 6.18 -45.40 -6.58
N SER A 317 5.53 -45.92 -7.62
CA SER A 317 5.30 -45.20 -8.87
C SER A 317 4.56 -43.91 -8.52
N THR A 318 5.33 -42.87 -8.23
CA THR A 318 4.91 -41.51 -8.58
C THR A 318 5.09 -41.47 -10.10
N PRO A 319 4.10 -41.02 -10.89
CA PRO A 319 4.33 -40.82 -12.32
C PRO A 319 5.62 -40.03 -12.45
N ALA A 320 6.51 -40.46 -13.35
CA ALA A 320 7.55 -39.56 -13.81
C ALA A 320 6.82 -38.30 -14.29
N ASP A 321 7.01 -37.20 -13.56
CA ASP A 321 6.63 -35.90 -14.09
C ASP A 321 7.38 -35.79 -15.42
N PRO A 322 6.71 -35.53 -16.54
CA PRO A 322 7.41 -35.36 -17.80
C PRO A 322 8.43 -34.24 -17.58
N GLY A 323 9.69 -34.49 -17.95
CA GLY A 323 10.75 -33.51 -17.81
C GLY A 323 10.32 -32.13 -18.34
N PRO A 324 10.88 -31.03 -17.82
CA PRO A 324 10.54 -29.70 -18.29
C PRO A 324 10.89 -29.61 -19.78
N GLY A 325 9.88 -29.60 -20.66
CA GLY A 325 10.13 -29.51 -22.10
C GLY A 325 9.10 -30.08 -23.07
N ALA A 326 8.02 -30.72 -22.63
CA ALA A 326 6.98 -31.20 -23.57
C ALA A 326 5.69 -30.37 -23.46
N GLY A 327 5.59 -29.32 -24.26
CA GLY A 327 4.31 -28.77 -24.79
C GLY A 327 3.38 -27.95 -23.89
N HIS A 328 3.72 -27.69 -22.63
CA HIS A 328 2.84 -26.92 -21.74
C HIS A 328 2.98 -25.40 -21.98
N SER A 329 1.85 -24.69 -22.04
CA SER A 329 1.87 -23.24 -22.15
C SER A 329 2.32 -22.60 -20.81
N ALA A 330 2.95 -21.42 -20.86
CA ALA A 330 3.39 -20.71 -19.66
C ALA A 330 2.25 -20.46 -18.64
N LEU A 331 1.02 -20.28 -19.14
CA LEU A 331 -0.18 -20.14 -18.32
C LEU A 331 -0.51 -21.42 -17.56
N GLU A 332 -0.38 -22.60 -18.19
CA GLU A 332 -0.61 -23.90 -17.53
C GLU A 332 0.39 -24.16 -16.42
N VAL A 333 1.66 -23.76 -16.60
CA VAL A 333 2.69 -23.84 -15.57
C VAL A 333 2.33 -22.97 -14.37
N VAL A 334 1.87 -21.73 -14.61
CA VAL A 334 1.42 -20.81 -13.54
C VAL A 334 0.17 -21.32 -12.83
N GLU A 335 -0.82 -21.87 -13.56
CA GLU A 335 -2.04 -22.42 -12.96
C GLU A 335 -1.77 -23.68 -12.13
N ARG A 336 -0.87 -24.57 -12.59
CA ARG A 336 -0.41 -25.73 -11.81
C ARG A 336 0.30 -25.30 -10.53
N PHE A 337 1.15 -24.29 -10.61
CA PHE A 337 1.80 -23.71 -9.45
C PHE A 337 0.75 -23.15 -8.47
N ARG A 338 -0.21 -22.35 -8.94
CA ARG A 338 -1.30 -21.80 -8.11
C ARG A 338 -2.15 -22.87 -7.44
N ALA A 339 -2.43 -23.97 -8.12
CA ALA A 339 -3.22 -25.07 -7.57
C ALA A 339 -2.52 -25.77 -6.39
N SER A 340 -1.19 -25.69 -6.31
CA SER A 340 -0.38 -26.43 -5.32
C SER A 340 0.40 -25.54 -4.34
N ALA A 341 0.46 -24.22 -4.60
CA ALA A 341 1.20 -23.25 -3.80
C ALA A 341 0.32 -22.47 -2.84
N SER A 342 0.86 -22.11 -1.68
CA SER A 342 0.22 -21.25 -0.70
C SER A 342 -0.08 -19.84 -1.25
N PRO A 343 -1.13 -19.15 -0.75
CA PRO A 343 -1.46 -17.80 -1.21
C PRO A 343 -0.30 -16.81 -1.09
N THR A 344 0.49 -16.91 -0.01
CA THR A 344 1.68 -16.08 0.21
C THR A 344 2.79 -16.38 -0.80
N ALA A 345 3.01 -17.65 -1.17
CA ALA A 345 3.95 -18.01 -2.22
C ALA A 345 3.49 -17.53 -3.61
N GLN A 346 2.18 -17.56 -3.88
CA GLN A 346 1.62 -17.00 -5.12
C GLN A 346 1.81 -15.49 -5.23
N GLN A 347 1.58 -14.75 -4.14
CA GLN A 347 1.85 -13.31 -4.06
C GLN A 347 3.35 -13.01 -4.22
N LEU A 348 4.21 -13.78 -3.56
CA LEU A 348 5.66 -13.65 -3.68
C LEU A 348 6.12 -13.88 -5.12
N ALA A 349 5.65 -14.94 -5.79
CA ALA A 349 5.99 -15.24 -7.18
C ALA A 349 5.67 -14.07 -8.12
N ALA A 350 4.54 -13.40 -7.92
CA ALA A 350 4.16 -12.24 -8.70
C ALA A 350 5.04 -11.00 -8.44
N HIS A 351 5.38 -10.72 -7.19
CA HIS A 351 6.33 -9.63 -6.88
C HIS A 351 7.73 -9.92 -7.40
N LEU A 352 8.17 -11.18 -7.37
CA LEU A 352 9.45 -11.61 -7.93
C LEU A 352 9.50 -11.47 -9.45
N ALA A 353 8.36 -11.60 -10.14
CA ALA A 353 8.28 -11.36 -11.58
C ALA A 353 8.62 -9.91 -11.98
N ALA A 354 8.56 -8.95 -11.04
CA ALA A 354 8.86 -7.54 -11.26
C ALA A 354 10.34 -7.15 -11.08
N VAL A 355 11.20 -8.05 -10.57
CA VAL A 355 12.61 -7.76 -10.23
C VAL A 355 13.57 -8.79 -10.84
N PRO A 356 14.88 -8.48 -10.90
CA PRO A 356 15.94 -9.48 -11.09
C PRO A 356 15.90 -10.54 -9.98
N LEU A 357 16.08 -11.80 -10.35
CA LEU A 357 15.95 -12.92 -9.42
C LEU A 357 17.32 -13.37 -8.91
N THR A 358 18.00 -12.52 -8.16
CA THR A 358 19.15 -12.96 -7.35
C THR A 358 18.68 -13.22 -5.93
N LEU A 359 19.30 -14.18 -5.22
CA LEU A 359 18.90 -14.52 -3.84
C LEU A 359 18.83 -13.31 -2.88
N PRO A 360 19.79 -12.36 -2.90
CA PRO A 360 19.70 -11.16 -2.08
C PRO A 360 18.47 -10.31 -2.42
N VAL A 361 18.16 -10.14 -3.70
CA VAL A 361 17.01 -9.34 -4.16
C VAL A 361 15.69 -10.04 -3.84
N MET A 362 15.59 -11.35 -4.05
CA MET A 362 14.41 -12.13 -3.71
C MET A 362 14.12 -12.06 -2.19
N THR A 363 15.16 -12.10 -1.37
CA THR A 363 15.04 -11.94 0.09
C THR A 363 14.63 -10.52 0.49
N LEU A 364 15.14 -9.49 -0.21
CA LEU A 364 14.73 -8.09 0.00
C LEU A 364 13.24 -7.87 -0.34
N VAL A 365 12.78 -8.37 -1.48
CA VAL A 365 11.36 -8.31 -1.90
C VAL A 365 10.47 -9.00 -0.88
N ARG A 366 10.85 -10.20 -0.44
CA ARG A 366 10.15 -10.94 0.61
C ARG A 366 9.96 -10.10 1.87
N ARG A 367 11.05 -9.52 2.39
CA ARG A 367 11.04 -8.74 3.65
C ARG A 367 10.37 -7.37 3.51
N SER A 368 10.42 -6.74 2.34
CA SER A 368 9.89 -5.38 2.13
C SER A 368 8.37 -5.37 1.89
N LEU A 369 7.86 -6.35 1.15
CA LEU A 369 6.46 -6.41 0.71
C LEU A 369 5.61 -7.41 1.48
N LEU A 370 6.19 -8.51 1.95
CA LEU A 370 5.47 -9.59 2.62
C LEU A 370 6.09 -9.87 4.00
N ARG A 371 5.89 -8.96 4.97
CA ARG A 371 6.55 -9.00 6.29
C ARG A 371 6.33 -10.30 7.07
N ASP A 372 5.17 -10.92 6.93
CA ASP A 372 4.81 -12.17 7.61
C ASP A 372 5.23 -13.43 6.84
N SER A 373 5.91 -13.28 5.70
CA SER A 373 6.34 -14.42 4.89
C SER A 373 7.65 -15.04 5.42
N GLU A 374 7.63 -16.35 5.64
CA GLU A 374 8.81 -17.16 5.98
C GLU A 374 9.72 -17.41 4.76
N HIS A 375 11.00 -17.76 4.98
CA HIS A 375 11.92 -18.22 3.91
C HIS A 375 11.38 -19.45 3.17
N GLY A 376 10.52 -20.24 3.83
CA GLY A 376 9.83 -21.37 3.24
C GLY A 376 8.93 -21.05 2.04
N HIS A 377 8.38 -19.84 1.96
CA HIS A 377 7.58 -19.42 0.80
C HIS A 377 8.45 -19.19 -0.44
N LEU A 378 9.69 -18.73 -0.27
CA LEU A 378 10.64 -18.60 -1.37
C LEU A 378 10.98 -19.97 -1.96
N ALA A 379 11.17 -20.97 -1.11
CA ALA A 379 11.39 -22.34 -1.53
C ALA A 379 10.17 -22.95 -2.24
N GLU A 380 8.96 -22.59 -1.82
CA GLU A 380 7.73 -23.05 -2.47
C GLU A 380 7.61 -22.53 -3.91
N VAL A 381 8.02 -21.28 -4.15
CA VAL A 381 8.13 -20.67 -5.49
C VAL A 381 9.19 -21.39 -6.31
N ALA A 382 10.40 -21.55 -5.75
CA ALA A 382 11.53 -22.13 -6.48
C ALA A 382 11.32 -23.61 -6.83
N LEU A 383 10.77 -24.40 -5.90
CA LEU A 383 10.40 -25.80 -6.10
C LEU A 383 8.99 -25.95 -6.70
N GLY A 384 8.39 -24.87 -7.16
CA GLY A 384 7.06 -24.82 -7.76
C GLY A 384 7.04 -25.12 -9.25
N GLY A 385 8.21 -25.37 -9.86
CA GLY A 385 8.35 -25.61 -11.30
C GLY A 385 8.25 -24.34 -12.15
N LEU A 386 8.55 -23.17 -11.57
CA LEU A 386 8.51 -21.89 -12.26
C LEU A 386 9.86 -21.47 -12.86
N PHE A 387 10.96 -21.98 -12.33
CA PHE A 387 12.32 -21.62 -12.75
C PHE A 387 12.90 -22.65 -13.71
N GLU A 388 13.85 -22.19 -14.54
CA GLU A 388 14.76 -23.05 -15.28
C GLU A 388 15.70 -23.79 -14.31
N ASP A 389 16.22 -24.94 -14.73
CA ASP A 389 17.21 -25.69 -13.96
C ASP A 389 18.51 -24.86 -13.81
N TRP A 390 19.15 -24.92 -12.64
CA TRP A 390 20.37 -24.16 -12.34
C TRP A 390 21.53 -25.10 -11.94
N GLU A 391 22.74 -24.79 -12.42
CA GLU A 391 23.93 -25.66 -12.29
C GLU A 391 24.75 -25.44 -11.01
N ASP A 392 25.64 -26.41 -10.71
CA ASP A 392 26.35 -26.59 -9.43
C ASP A 392 27.54 -25.62 -9.18
N GLU A 393 28.08 -24.90 -10.17
CA GLU A 393 29.40 -24.21 -10.08
C GLU A 393 29.34 -22.68 -9.92
N GLN A 394 28.31 -22.13 -9.26
CA GLN A 394 28.18 -20.68 -9.15
C GLN A 394 28.17 -20.15 -7.71
N THR A 395 28.80 -18.99 -7.51
CA THR A 395 28.78 -18.22 -6.26
C THR A 395 27.33 -17.83 -5.93
N PRO A 396 26.75 -18.21 -4.76
CA PRO A 396 25.31 -18.05 -4.48
C PRO A 396 24.75 -16.62 -4.59
N GLN A 397 25.62 -15.62 -4.52
CA GLN A 397 25.27 -14.20 -4.58
C GLN A 397 25.23 -13.65 -6.02
N GLU A 398 25.74 -14.42 -6.97
CA GLU A 398 25.92 -14.07 -8.38
C GLU A 398 25.07 -14.94 -9.31
N VAL A 399 24.39 -15.96 -8.76
CA VAL A 399 23.37 -16.75 -9.47
C VAL A 399 22.15 -15.88 -9.72
N GLU A 400 21.84 -15.65 -11.00
CA GLU A 400 20.58 -15.10 -11.43
C GLU A 400 19.65 -16.24 -11.86
N PHE A 401 18.58 -16.44 -11.09
CA PHE A 401 17.56 -17.44 -11.39
C PHE A 401 16.72 -16.95 -12.58
N GLN A 402 16.32 -17.86 -13.47
CA GLN A 402 15.49 -17.51 -14.62
C GLN A 402 14.14 -18.21 -14.51
N PHE A 403 13.06 -17.49 -14.84
CA PHE A 403 11.75 -18.10 -15.01
C PHE A 403 11.75 -18.90 -16.31
N LEU A 404 11.00 -20.00 -16.36
CA LEU A 404 10.70 -20.68 -17.61
C LEU A 404 10.11 -19.68 -18.63
N PRO A 405 10.34 -19.87 -19.94
CA PRO A 405 9.89 -18.94 -20.98
C PRO A 405 8.39 -18.60 -20.86
N GLY A 406 8.05 -17.30 -20.83
CA GLY A 406 6.68 -16.78 -20.77
C GLY A 406 6.02 -16.77 -19.38
N VAL A 407 6.63 -17.40 -18.36
CA VAL A 407 6.06 -17.48 -17.00
C VAL A 407 6.09 -16.12 -16.31
N ARG A 408 7.13 -15.31 -16.53
CA ARG A 408 7.26 -13.96 -15.96
C ARG A 408 6.10 -13.06 -16.44
N GLU A 409 5.79 -13.10 -17.72
CA GLU A 409 4.70 -12.34 -18.35
C GLU A 409 3.34 -12.84 -17.84
N ALA A 410 3.15 -14.15 -17.75
CA ALA A 410 1.92 -14.74 -17.22
C ALA A 410 1.69 -14.37 -15.74
N LEU A 411 2.73 -14.32 -14.91
CA LEU A 411 2.64 -13.88 -13.50
C LEU A 411 2.32 -12.38 -13.39
N LEU A 412 2.94 -11.54 -14.21
CA LEU A 412 2.69 -10.09 -14.23
C LEU A 412 1.28 -9.76 -14.78
N GLY A 413 0.84 -10.45 -15.83
CA GLY A 413 -0.46 -10.19 -16.47
C GLY A 413 -1.68 -10.75 -15.71
N SER A 414 -1.46 -11.63 -14.74
CA SER A 414 -2.52 -12.24 -13.93
C SER A 414 -2.73 -11.59 -12.57
N GLN A 415 -1.82 -10.71 -12.13
CA GLN A 415 -2.00 -9.88 -10.95
C GLN A 415 -2.64 -8.55 -11.33
N LEU A 416 -3.98 -8.56 -11.34
CA LEU A 416 -4.85 -7.41 -11.58
C LEU A 416 -4.71 -6.89 -13.03
N ARG A 417 -5.81 -6.41 -13.62
CA ARG A 417 -5.76 -5.64 -14.88
C ARG A 417 -5.16 -4.25 -14.63
N GLY A 418 -4.00 -4.20 -13.99
CA GLY A 418 -3.21 -3.00 -13.75
C GLY A 418 -2.03 -2.97 -14.71
N ASP A 419 -1.57 -1.76 -14.99
CA ASP A 419 -0.39 -1.53 -15.82
C ASP A 419 0.82 -2.23 -15.18
N VAL A 420 1.46 -3.16 -15.90
CA VAL A 420 2.63 -3.92 -15.43
C VAL A 420 3.73 -2.96 -14.94
N ALA A 421 3.76 -1.74 -15.48
CA ALA A 421 4.62 -0.65 -15.02
C ALA A 421 4.35 -0.24 -13.56
N ALA A 422 3.09 -0.14 -13.14
CA ALA A 422 2.72 0.28 -11.78
C ALA A 422 3.14 -0.76 -10.73
N VAL A 423 2.98 -2.06 -11.03
CA VAL A 423 3.43 -3.14 -10.13
C VAL A 423 4.96 -3.14 -10.02
N ARG A 424 5.67 -2.97 -11.15
CA ARG A 424 7.13 -2.85 -11.15
C ARG A 424 7.61 -1.66 -10.32
N GLU A 425 6.95 -0.52 -10.46
CA GLU A 425 7.32 0.69 -9.72
C GLU A 425 7.04 0.56 -8.22
N LEU A 426 5.88 0.01 -7.84
CA LEU A 426 5.54 -0.23 -6.44
C LEU A 426 6.58 -1.12 -5.75
N VAL A 427 6.97 -2.23 -6.39
CA VAL A 427 7.97 -3.16 -5.85
C VAL A 427 9.32 -2.46 -5.70
N ARG A 428 9.78 -1.75 -6.74
CA ARG A 428 11.07 -1.02 -6.72
C ARG A 428 11.11 0.07 -5.65
N ARG A 429 10.04 0.85 -5.50
CA ARG A 429 9.91 1.89 -4.49
C ARG A 429 9.98 1.29 -3.08
N ARG A 430 9.24 0.20 -2.82
CA ARG A 430 9.20 -0.41 -1.50
C ARG A 430 10.53 -1.06 -1.10
N VAL A 431 11.24 -1.65 -2.08
CA VAL A 431 12.61 -2.16 -1.87
C VAL A 431 13.57 -1.01 -1.60
N TRP A 432 13.48 0.11 -2.34
CA TRP A 432 14.31 1.30 -2.09
C TRP A 432 14.13 1.87 -0.68
N GLU A 433 12.89 2.02 -0.21
CA GLU A 433 12.59 2.48 1.14
C GLU A 433 13.20 1.56 2.20
N PHE A 434 13.04 0.24 2.03
CA PHE A 434 13.58 -0.75 2.96
C PHE A 434 15.11 -0.67 3.02
N VAL A 435 15.78 -0.65 1.87
CA VAL A 435 17.24 -0.53 1.79
C VAL A 435 17.72 0.79 2.42
N SER A 436 16.98 1.89 2.24
CA SER A 436 17.33 3.20 2.78
C SER A 436 17.20 3.27 4.30
N ARG A 437 16.16 2.67 4.88
CA ARG A 437 15.96 2.59 6.34
C ARG A 437 16.99 1.70 7.03
N ASN A 438 17.50 0.67 6.35
CA ASN A 438 18.33 -0.37 6.94
C ASN A 438 19.85 -0.25 6.65
N ARG A 439 20.34 0.91 6.16
CA ARG A 439 21.73 1.15 5.69
C ARG A 439 22.87 0.90 6.70
N ARG A 440 22.61 0.41 7.91
CA ARG A 440 23.62 0.26 8.97
C ARG A 440 23.61 -1.08 9.71
N THR A 441 22.85 -2.07 9.25
CA THR A 441 22.68 -3.34 9.98
C THR A 441 22.87 -4.56 9.07
N GLY A 442 23.97 -5.30 9.22
CA GLY A 442 24.12 -6.66 8.69
C GLY A 442 25.32 -6.87 7.73
N PRO A 443 25.55 -8.12 7.27
CA PRO A 443 26.55 -8.43 6.25
C PRO A 443 26.14 -7.81 4.90
N ASP A 444 27.09 -7.34 4.10
CA ASP A 444 26.77 -6.62 2.86
C ASP A 444 26.77 -7.54 1.61
N PHE A 445 25.94 -7.24 0.62
CA PHE A 445 26.07 -7.74 -0.76
C PHE A 445 26.42 -6.60 -1.73
N SER A 446 26.97 -6.94 -2.90
CA SER A 446 27.38 -5.94 -3.89
C SER A 446 26.25 -5.62 -4.85
N ALA A 447 26.00 -4.34 -5.07
CA ALA A 447 25.09 -3.81 -6.08
C ALA A 447 25.81 -2.76 -6.94
N THR A 448 25.18 -2.35 -8.02
CA THR A 448 25.67 -1.29 -8.92
C THR A 448 24.68 -0.14 -8.91
N ARG A 449 25.14 1.05 -8.54
CA ARG A 449 24.36 2.29 -8.55
C ARG A 449 24.59 3.04 -9.84
N VAL A 450 23.51 3.29 -10.59
CA VAL A 450 23.52 4.08 -11.83
C VAL A 450 22.72 5.36 -11.58
N THR A 451 23.33 6.49 -11.91
CA THR A 451 22.70 7.83 -11.86
C THR A 451 22.37 8.28 -13.28
N THR A 452 23.39 8.66 -14.07
CA THR A 452 23.24 9.20 -15.43
C THR A 452 23.52 8.17 -16.53
N GLY A 453 23.87 6.94 -16.16
CA GLY A 453 24.30 5.89 -17.10
C GLY A 453 25.68 6.10 -17.73
N ARG A 454 26.35 7.23 -17.49
CA ARG A 454 27.64 7.60 -18.12
C ARG A 454 28.84 7.50 -17.18
N GLU A 455 28.61 7.47 -15.87
CA GLU A 455 29.67 7.48 -14.85
C GLU A 455 29.83 6.15 -14.10
N GLY A 456 31.07 5.76 -13.80
CA GLY A 456 31.37 4.61 -12.96
C GLY A 456 32.15 3.48 -13.66
N ARG A 457 32.66 2.55 -12.85
CA ARG A 457 33.59 1.48 -13.26
C ARG A 457 32.90 0.15 -13.57
N ARG A 458 31.65 -0.05 -13.14
CA ARG A 458 30.88 -1.28 -13.42
C ARG A 458 29.96 -1.07 -14.61
N ARG A 459 29.95 -2.02 -15.53
CA ARG A 459 29.02 -2.07 -16.66
C ARG A 459 27.72 -2.76 -16.23
N VAL A 460 26.60 -2.25 -16.71
CA VAL A 460 25.25 -2.79 -16.55
C VAL A 460 24.64 -2.89 -17.94
N ALA A 461 24.12 -4.06 -18.31
CA ALA A 461 23.47 -4.25 -19.60
C ALA A 461 22.27 -3.31 -19.77
N GLU A 462 21.97 -2.87 -20.99
CA GLU A 462 20.90 -1.90 -21.24
C GLU A 462 19.50 -2.45 -20.93
N ASP A 463 19.30 -3.75 -21.13
CA ASP A 463 18.09 -4.52 -20.86
C ASP A 463 17.97 -4.97 -19.40
N ALA A 464 19.01 -4.80 -18.58
CA ALA A 464 18.98 -5.17 -17.18
C ALA A 464 17.88 -4.40 -16.44
N LEU A 465 17.14 -5.11 -15.59
CA LEU A 465 16.08 -4.51 -14.77
C LEU A 465 16.68 -3.95 -13.47
N PRO A 466 16.37 -2.71 -13.07
CA PRO A 466 16.72 -2.24 -11.74
C PRO A 466 15.85 -2.96 -10.70
N PHE A 467 16.47 -3.38 -9.59
CA PHE A 467 15.74 -3.99 -8.48
C PHE A 467 15.20 -2.95 -7.48
N ALA A 468 15.75 -1.73 -7.50
CA ALA A 468 15.26 -0.61 -6.72
C ALA A 468 15.51 0.71 -7.46
N VAL A 469 14.57 1.63 -7.34
CA VAL A 469 14.62 2.96 -7.97
C VAL A 469 14.27 3.98 -6.90
N ARG A 470 15.09 5.02 -6.79
CA ARG A 470 14.75 6.20 -5.99
C ARG A 470 13.65 6.94 -6.75
N PRO A 471 12.48 7.20 -6.14
CA PRO A 471 11.48 8.03 -6.78
C PRO A 471 12.07 9.42 -7.09
N PRO A 472 11.58 10.11 -8.13
CA PRO A 472 11.92 11.52 -8.33
C PRO A 472 11.67 12.28 -7.02
N ARG A 473 12.56 13.24 -6.71
CA ARG A 473 12.44 14.06 -5.49
C ARG A 473 11.05 14.70 -5.49
N GLU A 474 10.28 14.51 -4.43
CA GLU A 474 9.18 15.42 -4.10
C GLU A 474 9.79 16.83 -3.91
N PRO A 475 9.22 17.89 -4.51
CA PRO A 475 9.73 19.25 -4.35
C PRO A 475 9.75 19.63 -2.87
N GLY A 476 10.86 20.17 -2.40
CA GLY A 476 11.06 20.51 -0.98
C GLY A 476 11.01 22.01 -0.71
N LEU A 477 11.11 22.43 0.55
CA LEU A 477 11.22 23.86 0.94
C LEU A 477 12.37 24.61 0.25
N ALA A 478 13.39 23.90 -0.24
CA ALA A 478 14.47 24.47 -1.06
C ALA A 478 13.98 25.07 -2.39
N ASP A 479 12.91 24.52 -2.98
CA ASP A 479 12.31 25.02 -4.22
C ASP A 479 11.44 26.27 -3.98
N ARG A 480 11.20 26.62 -2.71
CA ARG A 480 10.47 27.82 -2.26
C ARG A 480 11.39 28.98 -1.89
N VAL A 481 12.69 28.85 -2.07
CA VAL A 481 13.67 29.90 -1.74
C VAL A 481 13.91 30.80 -2.95
N VAL A 482 13.78 32.11 -2.77
CA VAL A 482 14.00 33.15 -3.80
C VAL A 482 15.00 34.20 -3.32
N ARG A 483 15.56 34.99 -4.24
CA ARG A 483 16.43 36.14 -3.90
C ARG A 483 15.63 37.43 -3.95
N VAL A 484 15.83 38.29 -2.95
CA VAL A 484 15.17 39.60 -2.85
C VAL A 484 16.19 40.72 -3.01
N ARG A 485 15.82 41.74 -3.80
CA ARG A 485 16.62 42.94 -4.06
C ARG A 485 15.78 44.20 -3.80
N HIS A 486 16.40 45.21 -3.24
CA HIS A 486 15.81 46.53 -3.00
C HIS A 486 16.57 47.62 -3.76
N ASP A 487 15.86 48.68 -4.11
CA ASP A 487 16.44 49.86 -4.77
C ASP A 487 17.55 50.49 -3.90
N GLY A 488 18.71 50.76 -4.50
CA GLY A 488 19.87 51.38 -3.83
C GLY A 488 20.95 50.42 -3.29
N MET A 489 20.78 49.09 -3.44
CA MET A 489 21.80 48.09 -3.08
C MET A 489 22.46 47.49 -4.33
N PRO A 490 23.82 47.43 -4.41
CA PRO A 490 24.53 47.00 -5.62
C PRO A 490 24.41 45.50 -5.93
N GLU A 491 24.07 44.66 -4.95
CA GLU A 491 23.88 43.21 -5.11
C GLU A 491 22.71 42.71 -4.23
N PRO A 492 21.96 41.65 -4.63
CA PRO A 492 20.92 41.08 -3.76
C PRO A 492 21.60 40.54 -2.51
N GLN A 493 21.18 40.96 -1.31
CA GLN A 493 21.77 40.48 -0.05
C GLN A 493 20.86 39.54 0.73
N GLU A 494 19.57 39.46 0.37
CA GLU A 494 18.54 38.81 1.18
C GLU A 494 17.93 37.59 0.50
N VAL A 495 17.51 36.65 1.33
CA VAL A 495 16.81 35.43 0.92
C VAL A 495 15.36 35.49 1.36
N GLY A 496 14.46 35.16 0.46
CA GLY A 496 13.02 35.12 0.71
C GLY A 496 12.47 33.70 0.66
N THR A 497 11.46 33.44 1.49
CA THR A 497 10.68 32.19 1.50
C THR A 497 9.32 32.44 0.83
N LEU A 498 9.02 31.71 -0.24
CA LEU A 498 7.72 31.72 -0.90
C LEU A 498 6.66 31.08 -0.01
N LEU A 499 5.67 31.87 0.40
CA LEU A 499 4.49 31.40 1.12
C LEU A 499 3.39 30.91 0.17
N THR A 500 3.26 31.59 -0.97
CA THR A 500 2.38 31.23 -2.11
C THR A 500 3.15 31.52 -3.41
N PRO A 501 2.60 31.22 -4.62
CA PRO A 501 3.27 31.59 -5.87
C PRO A 501 3.61 33.10 -5.99
N ARG A 502 2.94 33.96 -5.21
CA ARG A 502 3.08 35.42 -5.26
C ARG A 502 3.52 36.07 -3.95
N LEU A 503 3.44 35.38 -2.82
CA LEU A 503 3.81 35.95 -1.51
C LEU A 503 5.20 35.48 -1.10
N VAL A 504 6.07 36.43 -0.74
CA VAL A 504 7.45 36.18 -0.31
C VAL A 504 7.68 36.81 1.07
N LEU A 505 8.13 36.01 2.02
CA LEU A 505 8.57 36.45 3.34
C LEU A 505 10.09 36.62 3.36
N THR A 506 10.61 37.81 3.72
CA THR A 506 12.04 38.11 3.78
C THR A 506 12.40 38.88 5.07
N VAL A 507 13.69 38.96 5.39
CA VAL A 507 14.21 39.71 6.56
C VAL A 507 15.27 40.71 6.11
N GLY A 508 15.07 41.98 6.41
CA GLY A 508 15.95 43.06 5.96
C GLY A 508 16.17 44.20 6.95
N ASP A 509 17.24 44.96 6.72
CA ASP A 509 17.65 46.13 7.53
C ASP A 509 17.14 47.47 6.97
N ALA A 510 16.62 47.48 5.74
CA ALA A 510 16.25 48.71 5.06
C ALA A 510 14.90 49.26 5.54
N GLN A 511 14.89 50.52 5.97
CA GLN A 511 13.66 51.30 6.16
C GLN A 511 13.13 51.67 4.77
N LEU A 512 12.27 50.84 4.19
CA LEU A 512 11.69 51.06 2.87
C LEU A 512 10.55 52.09 2.96
N PRO A 513 10.62 53.24 2.26
CA PRO A 513 9.49 54.15 2.11
C PRO A 513 8.25 53.43 1.53
N PRO A 514 7.03 53.86 1.88
CA PRO A 514 5.82 53.41 1.20
C PRO A 514 5.95 53.66 -0.31
N GLY A 515 5.89 52.59 -1.12
CA GLY A 515 6.03 52.65 -2.58
C GLY A 515 7.39 52.24 -3.15
N THR A 516 8.37 51.83 -2.32
CA THR A 516 9.61 51.25 -2.83
C THR A 516 9.36 49.89 -3.47
N VAL A 517 9.77 49.74 -4.73
CA VAL A 517 9.66 48.49 -5.49
C VAL A 517 10.76 47.54 -5.03
N ALA A 518 10.38 46.37 -4.53
CA ALA A 518 11.31 45.27 -4.34
C ALA A 518 11.30 44.40 -5.61
N TRP A 519 12.42 43.77 -5.94
CA TRP A 519 12.46 42.77 -7.01
C TRP A 519 12.78 41.41 -6.43
N VAL A 520 12.01 40.41 -6.83
CA VAL A 520 12.27 39.01 -6.51
C VAL A 520 12.82 38.34 -7.76
N ARG A 521 13.93 37.61 -7.60
CA ARG A 521 14.61 36.91 -8.70
C ARG A 521 14.44 35.38 -8.58
N PRO A 522 13.37 34.78 -9.15
CA PRO A 522 13.31 33.33 -9.34
C PRO A 522 14.18 32.94 -10.55
N GLY A 523 15.36 32.37 -10.29
CA GLY A 523 16.32 32.06 -11.35
C GLY A 523 16.93 33.33 -11.96
N ASP A 524 16.69 33.58 -13.26
CA ASP A 524 17.24 34.73 -14.00
C ASP A 524 16.25 35.86 -14.29
N ARG A 525 14.98 35.71 -13.93
CA ARG A 525 13.95 36.74 -14.15
C ARG A 525 13.82 37.64 -12.93
N GLU A 526 13.72 38.96 -13.11
CA GLU A 526 13.39 39.89 -12.03
C GLU A 526 11.90 40.29 -12.12
N ILE A 527 11.17 40.13 -11.01
CA ILE A 527 9.73 40.41 -10.94
C ILE A 527 9.49 41.47 -9.86
N PRO A 528 8.78 42.58 -10.18
CA PRO A 528 8.46 43.62 -9.22
C PRO A 528 7.51 43.12 -8.14
N CYS A 529 7.73 43.59 -6.92
CA CYS A 529 6.99 43.23 -5.73
C CYS A 529 6.71 44.48 -4.89
N ARG A 530 5.54 44.50 -4.25
CA ARG A 530 5.13 45.53 -3.30
C ARG A 530 5.13 44.97 -1.87
N THR A 531 5.51 45.79 -0.91
CA THR A 531 5.42 45.41 0.51
C THR A 531 3.95 45.49 0.96
N VAL A 532 3.39 44.37 1.38
CA VAL A 532 1.99 44.28 1.88
C VAL A 532 1.92 44.24 3.39
N TRP A 533 3.00 43.84 4.07
CA TRP A 533 3.12 43.88 5.53
C TRP A 533 4.59 43.98 5.97
N SER A 534 4.81 44.60 7.13
CA SER A 534 6.11 44.66 7.81
C SER A 534 5.92 44.70 9.32
N ASP A 535 6.87 44.15 10.09
CA ASP A 535 6.88 44.32 11.54
C ASP A 535 7.74 45.52 12.01
N ASP A 536 7.73 45.74 13.32
CA ASP A 536 8.53 46.77 14.01
C ASP A 536 9.83 46.22 14.61
N ALA A 537 10.20 44.97 14.31
CA ALA A 537 11.41 44.34 14.84
C ALA A 537 12.68 44.92 14.18
N VAL A 538 13.82 44.74 14.83
CA VAL A 538 15.13 45.03 14.22
C VAL A 538 16.00 43.78 14.32
N PRO A 539 16.34 43.15 13.19
CA PRO A 539 15.92 43.48 11.82
C PRO A 539 14.43 43.27 11.52
N ARG A 540 13.91 43.89 10.45
CA ARG A 540 12.48 43.84 10.11
C ARG A 540 12.14 42.61 9.29
N MET A 541 10.99 42.01 9.57
CA MET A 541 10.32 41.06 8.69
C MET A 541 9.48 41.82 7.66
N LEU A 542 9.56 41.41 6.40
CA LEU A 542 8.79 41.99 5.30
C LEU A 542 8.01 40.89 4.57
N LEU A 543 6.74 41.14 4.30
CA LEU A 543 5.92 40.32 3.41
C LEU A 543 5.70 41.09 2.11
N LEU A 544 6.18 40.50 1.02
CA LEU A 544 6.14 41.07 -0.33
C LEU A 544 5.12 40.31 -1.17
N GLN A 545 4.35 41.04 -1.98
CA GLN A 545 3.46 40.48 -2.99
C GLN A 545 4.02 40.80 -4.38
N ALA A 546 4.27 39.77 -5.18
CA ALA A 546 4.71 39.88 -6.56
C ALA A 546 3.53 40.18 -7.51
N ASP A 547 3.80 40.92 -8.58
CA ASP A 547 2.82 41.24 -9.61
C ASP A 547 2.50 40.04 -10.52
N GLU A 548 3.42 39.06 -10.59
CA GLU A 548 3.34 37.81 -11.37
C GLU A 548 3.67 36.58 -10.49
N ASP A 549 3.29 35.38 -10.95
CA ASP A 549 3.66 34.13 -10.28
C ASP A 549 5.17 33.90 -10.41
N LEU A 550 5.84 33.74 -9.27
CA LEU A 550 7.30 33.62 -9.19
C LEU A 550 7.78 32.20 -9.52
N VAL A 551 6.92 31.20 -9.36
CA VAL A 551 7.19 29.78 -9.63
C VAL A 551 5.92 29.12 -10.19
N ASP A 552 6.07 27.95 -10.81
CA ASP A 552 4.93 27.12 -11.22
C ASP A 552 3.99 26.89 -10.01
N PRO A 553 2.69 27.15 -10.13
CA PRO A 553 1.71 26.89 -9.08
C PRO A 553 1.81 25.48 -8.50
N ALA A 554 2.23 24.47 -9.28
CA ALA A 554 2.45 23.10 -8.83
C ALA A 554 3.55 22.97 -7.75
N VAL A 555 4.57 23.84 -7.76
CA VAL A 555 5.64 23.88 -6.74
C VAL A 555 5.12 24.43 -5.40
N CYS A 556 4.11 25.31 -5.47
CA CYS A 556 3.42 25.88 -4.32
C CYS A 556 2.03 25.26 -4.07
N ALA A 557 1.65 24.22 -4.80
CA ALA A 557 0.32 23.62 -4.75
C ALA A 557 0.05 22.90 -3.42
N GLU A 558 1.11 22.43 -2.76
CA GLU A 558 1.00 21.92 -1.40
C GLU A 558 1.11 23.07 -0.38
N PRO A 559 0.22 23.18 0.61
CA PRO A 559 0.34 24.21 1.64
C PRO A 559 1.63 24.01 2.46
N LEU A 560 2.26 25.12 2.87
CA LEU A 560 3.43 25.07 3.74
C LEU A 560 3.09 24.33 5.03
N GLY A 561 3.66 23.15 5.25
CA GLY A 561 3.44 22.39 6.49
C GLY A 561 4.08 23.11 7.68
N LEU A 562 3.31 23.90 8.41
CA LEU A 562 3.75 24.62 9.61
C LEU A 562 3.83 23.65 10.81
N LEU A 563 4.90 23.73 11.61
CA LEU A 563 5.04 23.01 12.88
C LEU A 563 4.67 23.94 14.05
N THR A 564 3.67 23.58 14.85
CA THR A 564 3.19 24.34 16.02
C THR A 564 3.74 23.79 17.35
N ALA A 565 3.67 24.60 18.40
CA ALA A 565 4.28 24.47 19.73
C ALA A 565 4.42 23.04 20.32
N ASP A 566 3.41 22.16 20.19
CA ASP A 566 3.43 20.82 20.84
C ASP A 566 4.49 19.85 20.27
N GLY A 567 5.09 20.15 19.10
CA GLY A 567 6.17 19.36 18.49
C GLY A 567 7.60 19.82 18.81
N HIS A 568 7.79 20.97 19.47
CA HIS A 568 9.12 21.57 19.62
C HIS A 568 10.03 20.90 20.66
N HIS A 569 9.49 19.98 21.47
CA HIS A 569 10.22 19.38 22.59
C HIS A 569 11.14 18.20 22.23
N VAL A 570 11.18 17.76 20.96
CA VAL A 570 12.06 16.65 20.50
C VAL A 570 12.66 16.94 19.12
N LEU A 571 13.34 18.07 18.95
CA LEU A 571 14.04 18.41 17.71
C LEU A 571 15.52 18.00 17.82
N ASP A 572 15.96 17.00 17.03
CA ASP A 572 17.35 16.49 17.09
C ASP A 572 18.30 17.27 16.16
N ARG A 573 17.86 17.61 14.95
CA ARG A 573 18.62 18.35 13.93
C ARG A 573 17.70 19.09 12.95
N LEU A 574 17.93 20.40 12.82
CA LEU A 574 17.19 21.28 11.92
C LEU A 574 18.00 21.59 10.67
N ARG A 575 17.31 21.85 9.56
CA ARG A 575 17.88 22.22 8.25
C ARG A 575 17.47 23.64 7.90
N VAL A 576 18.40 24.43 7.37
CA VAL A 576 18.14 25.75 6.81
C VAL A 576 18.46 25.71 5.32
N ASP A 577 17.49 26.04 4.48
CA ASP A 577 17.68 26.12 3.02
C ASP A 577 17.91 27.58 2.59
N GLY A 578 18.79 27.80 1.62
CA GLY A 578 19.20 29.11 1.11
C GLY A 578 19.58 29.06 -0.37
N ARG A 579 19.97 30.21 -0.94
CA ARG A 579 20.53 30.30 -2.30
C ARG A 579 21.77 31.18 -2.34
N THR A 580 22.80 30.72 -3.06
CA THR A 580 24.03 31.49 -3.34
C THR A 580 23.74 32.71 -4.21
N ASP A 581 24.71 33.61 -4.41
CA ASP A 581 24.54 34.79 -5.26
C ASP A 581 24.27 34.44 -6.73
N GLN A 582 24.74 33.27 -7.17
CA GLN A 582 24.44 32.72 -8.50
C GLN A 582 23.08 32.01 -8.56
N GLY A 583 22.33 31.95 -7.46
CA GLY A 583 21.02 31.31 -7.37
C GLY A 583 21.08 29.80 -7.14
N GLU A 584 22.25 29.23 -6.86
CA GLU A 584 22.37 27.79 -6.59
C GLU A 584 21.83 27.45 -5.19
N PRO A 585 21.08 26.34 -5.02
CA PRO A 585 20.56 25.95 -3.72
C PRO A 585 21.69 25.53 -2.78
N VAL A 586 21.71 26.11 -1.59
CA VAL A 586 22.63 25.77 -0.50
C VAL A 586 21.81 25.38 0.73
N ALA A 587 22.33 24.49 1.56
CA ALA A 587 21.67 24.09 2.79
C ALA A 587 22.65 23.90 3.92
N LEU A 588 22.22 24.24 5.13
CA LEU A 588 22.99 24.10 6.35
C LEU A 588 22.20 23.30 7.38
N THR A 589 22.88 22.55 8.24
CA THR A 589 22.23 21.84 9.36
C THR A 589 22.76 22.36 10.68
N GLY A 590 21.87 22.50 11.67
CA GLY A 590 22.18 22.95 13.02
C GLY A 590 21.46 22.13 14.07
N ALA A 591 22.02 22.07 15.27
CA ALA A 591 21.33 21.52 16.43
C ALA A 591 20.56 22.64 17.14
N PRO A 592 19.30 22.44 17.53
CA PRO A 592 18.57 23.43 18.30
C PRO A 592 19.21 23.61 19.70
N ALA A 593 19.24 24.85 20.19
CA ALA A 593 19.61 25.22 21.54
C ALA A 593 18.41 25.90 22.24
N PRO A 594 18.27 25.74 23.57
CA PRO A 594 17.27 26.47 24.33
C PRO A 594 17.60 27.97 24.27
N HIS A 595 16.62 28.77 23.85
CA HIS A 595 16.69 30.22 23.82
C HIS A 595 15.73 30.81 24.85
N ASP A 596 16.16 31.82 25.61
CA ASP A 596 15.42 32.41 26.75
C ASP A 596 14.25 33.33 26.33
N GLY A 597 13.45 32.91 25.34
CA GLY A 597 12.29 33.65 24.87
C GLY A 597 11.27 32.77 24.15
N ALA A 598 9.98 32.90 24.51
CA ALA A 598 8.88 32.07 24.01
C ALA A 598 8.55 32.23 22.50
N ARG A 599 9.33 33.02 21.74
CA ARG A 599 9.03 33.40 20.34
C ARG A 599 10.14 33.04 19.34
N ASN A 600 11.35 32.73 19.79
CA ASN A 600 12.52 32.50 18.94
C ASN A 600 13.16 31.14 19.24
N GLY A 601 13.72 30.50 18.22
CA GLY A 601 14.61 29.35 18.36
C GLY A 601 16.07 29.70 18.05
N GLU A 602 17.01 28.95 18.62
CA GLU A 602 18.45 29.13 18.38
C GLU A 602 19.05 27.84 17.77
N LEU A 603 19.91 27.99 16.76
CA LEU A 603 20.69 26.91 16.16
C LEU A 603 22.17 27.07 16.53
N VAL A 604 22.75 26.00 17.05
CA VAL A 604 24.18 25.87 17.40
C VAL A 604 24.80 24.68 16.68
N ARG A 605 26.14 24.60 16.65
CA ARG A 605 26.91 23.51 16.01
C ARG A 605 26.58 23.34 14.52
N LEU A 606 26.69 24.44 13.78
CA LEU A 606 26.40 24.49 12.34
C LEU A 606 27.40 23.64 11.55
N SER A 607 26.95 23.01 10.46
CA SER A 607 27.73 22.02 9.70
C SER A 607 28.79 22.57 8.72
N ALA A 608 28.95 23.90 8.58
CA ALA A 608 29.80 24.52 7.55
C ALA A 608 30.75 25.62 8.11
N GLU A 609 31.83 25.92 7.39
CA GLU A 609 32.78 27.00 7.71
C GLU A 609 32.21 28.43 7.44
N PRO A 610 32.73 29.50 8.10
CA PRO A 610 32.01 30.76 8.33
C PRO A 610 31.81 31.75 7.17
N GLU A 611 32.39 31.51 5.98
CA GLU A 611 32.64 32.61 5.02
C GLU A 611 31.44 33.08 4.17
N SER A 612 30.23 32.52 4.34
CA SER A 612 29.08 32.86 3.47
C SER A 612 27.71 32.79 4.19
N TRP A 613 27.59 33.45 5.35
CA TRP A 613 26.42 33.32 6.23
C TRP A 613 25.28 34.31 5.93
N THR A 614 25.50 35.26 5.02
CA THR A 614 24.48 36.21 4.53
C THR A 614 23.36 35.52 3.74
N HIS A 615 23.65 34.40 3.06
CA HIS A 615 22.67 33.67 2.23
C HIS A 615 21.60 32.87 3.00
N PHE A 616 21.58 32.93 4.33
CA PHE A 616 20.63 32.19 5.16
C PHE A 616 19.60 33.09 5.85
N ARG A 617 19.83 34.41 5.89
CA ARG A 617 18.90 35.37 6.50
C ARG A 617 17.63 35.49 5.65
N GLY A 618 16.47 35.18 6.25
CA GLY A 618 15.17 35.05 5.56
C GLY A 618 14.92 33.68 4.91
N GLY A 619 15.87 32.74 5.03
CA GLY A 619 15.69 31.35 4.60
C GLY A 619 14.79 30.53 5.54
N PRO A 620 14.08 29.52 5.01
CA PRO A 620 13.22 28.65 5.81
C PRO A 620 14.03 27.68 6.66
N VAL A 621 13.66 27.56 7.94
CA VAL A 621 14.14 26.53 8.86
C VAL A 621 13.13 25.38 8.83
N SER A 622 13.60 24.17 8.55
CA SER A 622 12.76 22.99 8.38
C SER A 622 13.23 21.76 9.14
N GLU A 623 12.27 20.91 9.47
CA GLU A 623 12.48 19.55 9.94
C GLU A 623 11.64 18.60 9.08
N ASN A 624 12.26 17.60 8.47
CA ASN A 624 11.60 16.63 7.59
C ASN A 624 10.71 17.26 6.49
N GLY A 625 11.05 18.46 6.01
CA GLY A 625 10.31 19.17 4.98
C GLY A 625 9.17 20.07 5.49
N ARG A 626 8.91 20.13 6.81
CA ARG A 626 7.94 21.04 7.44
C ARG A 626 8.64 22.31 7.93
N LEU A 627 8.01 23.48 7.76
CA LEU A 627 8.54 24.77 8.16
C LEU A 627 8.38 24.98 9.67
N VAL A 628 9.51 25.12 10.36
CA VAL A 628 9.61 25.39 11.80
C VAL A 628 9.70 26.89 12.07
N GLY A 629 10.34 27.63 11.17
CA GLY A 629 10.47 29.08 11.30
C GLY A 629 11.31 29.69 10.20
N VAL A 630 11.64 30.98 10.33
CA VAL A 630 12.45 31.72 9.36
C VAL A 630 13.66 32.32 10.06
N VAL A 631 14.84 32.19 9.46
CA VAL A 631 16.08 32.73 10.03
C VAL A 631 16.00 34.25 10.10
N HIS A 632 16.01 34.78 11.31
CA HIS A 632 15.86 36.19 11.60
C HIS A 632 17.21 36.88 11.76
N THR A 633 18.17 36.23 12.45
CA THR A 633 19.48 36.82 12.75
C THR A 633 20.58 35.79 12.65
N VAL A 634 21.69 36.16 12.02
CA VAL A 634 22.83 35.26 11.78
C VAL A 634 24.07 35.81 12.48
N TRP A 635 24.75 34.98 13.29
CA TRP A 635 25.99 35.31 14.01
C TRP A 635 27.04 34.24 13.71
N PRO A 636 28.37 34.49 13.82
CA PRO A 636 29.43 33.56 13.42
C PRO A 636 29.48 32.15 14.05
N HIS A 637 28.69 31.88 15.10
CA HIS A 637 28.59 30.54 15.70
C HIS A 637 27.16 30.13 16.09
N ARG A 638 26.15 30.95 15.75
CA ARG A 638 24.74 30.70 16.08
C ARG A 638 23.78 31.39 15.11
N MET A 639 22.63 30.81 14.86
CA MET A 639 21.54 31.46 14.12
C MET A 639 20.29 31.54 15.00
N VAL A 640 19.61 32.68 14.95
CA VAL A 640 18.32 32.89 15.62
C VAL A 640 17.23 32.89 14.56
N PHE A 641 16.21 32.09 14.75
CA PHE A 641 15.05 32.03 13.86
C PHE A 641 13.78 32.32 14.62
N LEU A 642 12.84 32.99 13.95
CA LEU A 642 11.52 33.29 14.49
C LEU A 642 10.61 32.10 14.22
N LEU A 643 9.90 31.63 15.26
CA LEU A 643 8.98 30.51 15.12
C LEU A 643 7.75 30.92 14.30
N THR A 644 7.22 29.99 13.52
CA THR A 644 6.01 30.23 12.73
C THR A 644 4.82 30.68 13.61
N ASP A 645 4.66 30.09 14.79
CA ASP A 645 3.61 30.47 15.75
C ASP A 645 3.69 31.95 16.13
N ALA A 646 4.90 32.47 16.35
CA ALA A 646 5.13 33.86 16.69
C ALA A 646 4.81 34.82 15.52
N LEU A 647 4.96 34.38 14.26
CA LEU A 647 4.52 35.12 13.08
C LEU A 647 3.00 35.15 12.99
N LEU A 648 2.35 34.00 13.18
CA LEU A 648 0.89 33.88 13.10
C LEU A 648 0.17 34.66 14.21
N GLU A 649 0.78 34.88 15.38
CA GLU A 649 0.24 35.74 16.45
C GLU A 649 0.06 37.21 16.02
N GLN A 650 0.80 37.68 15.01
CA GLN A 650 0.77 39.06 14.57
C GLN A 650 -0.48 39.34 13.72
N ARG A 651 -1.41 40.14 14.24
CA ARG A 651 -2.70 40.45 13.59
C ARG A 651 -2.55 40.95 12.15
N GLY A 652 -1.55 41.79 11.88
CA GLY A 652 -1.30 42.33 10.53
C GLY A 652 -0.84 41.28 9.52
N PHE A 653 0.01 40.34 9.94
CA PHE A 653 0.48 39.25 9.09
C PHE A 653 -0.66 38.28 8.77
N ARG A 654 -1.45 37.92 9.79
CA ARG A 654 -2.62 37.04 9.63
C ARG A 654 -3.69 37.62 8.72
N ALA A 655 -4.00 38.91 8.87
CA ALA A 655 -5.00 39.58 8.03
C ALA A 655 -4.63 39.58 6.54
N VAL A 656 -3.34 39.66 6.20
CA VAL A 656 -2.88 39.58 4.80
C VAL A 656 -2.98 38.16 4.26
N LEU A 657 -2.69 37.14 5.06
CA LEU A 657 -2.89 35.74 4.66
C LEU A 657 -4.39 35.41 4.47
N GLU A 658 -5.23 35.82 5.42
CA GLU A 658 -6.69 35.62 5.37
C GLU A 658 -7.36 36.40 4.20
N ALA A 659 -6.88 37.60 3.87
CA ALA A 659 -7.40 38.37 2.74
C ALA A 659 -7.08 37.73 1.38
N VAL A 660 -5.93 37.07 1.27
CA VAL A 660 -5.53 36.31 0.07
C VAL A 660 -6.25 34.96 0.00
N GLU A 661 -6.53 34.32 1.14
CA GLU A 661 -7.41 33.15 1.24
C GLU A 661 -8.88 33.49 0.94
N SER A 662 -9.35 34.71 1.18
CA SER A 662 -10.72 35.14 0.84
C SER A 662 -10.94 35.39 -0.67
N GLU A 663 -9.87 35.55 -1.47
CA GLU A 663 -9.94 35.46 -2.94
C GLU A 663 -9.83 34.00 -3.43
N ALA A 664 -9.38 33.08 -2.59
CA ALA A 664 -9.43 31.64 -2.83
C ALA A 664 -10.81 31.09 -2.40
N ASP A 665 -11.73 31.10 -3.37
CA ASP A 665 -13.07 30.52 -3.35
C ASP A 665 -13.20 29.30 -2.39
N THR A 666 -13.88 29.49 -1.25
CA THR A 666 -14.21 28.38 -0.35
C THR A 666 -15.09 27.41 -1.14
N GLY A 667 -14.57 26.23 -1.48
CA GLY A 667 -15.13 25.22 -2.40
C GLY A 667 -16.47 24.57 -1.97
N THR A 668 -17.44 25.37 -1.53
CA THR A 668 -18.78 24.96 -1.09
C THR A 668 -19.93 25.80 -1.66
N ALA A 669 -19.64 26.89 -2.39
CA ALA A 669 -20.66 27.67 -3.10
C ALA A 669 -20.76 27.20 -4.56
N VAL A 670 -21.99 27.01 -5.05
CA VAL A 670 -22.24 26.73 -6.48
C VAL A 670 -22.61 28.04 -7.16
N CYS A 671 -21.93 28.35 -8.27
CA CYS A 671 -22.21 29.56 -9.06
C CYS A 671 -22.78 29.17 -10.42
N LEU A 672 -23.88 29.82 -10.81
CA LEU A 672 -24.41 29.77 -12.17
C LEU A 672 -24.05 31.08 -12.87
N ALA A 673 -23.20 31.00 -13.90
CA ALA A 673 -22.92 32.12 -14.78
C ALA A 673 -23.85 32.07 -15.97
N VAL A 674 -24.67 33.11 -16.14
CA VAL A 674 -25.71 33.22 -17.16
C VAL A 674 -25.34 34.31 -18.15
N LEU A 675 -25.24 33.96 -19.43
CA LEU A 675 -24.96 34.89 -20.52
C LEU A 675 -26.13 34.86 -21.52
N PRO A 676 -26.78 36.01 -21.81
CA PRO A 676 -27.82 36.08 -22.82
C PRO A 676 -27.24 35.96 -24.24
N GLY A 677 -28.00 35.35 -25.14
CA GLY A 677 -27.65 35.25 -26.55
C GLY A 677 -27.67 36.58 -27.28
N ALA A 678 -26.88 36.66 -28.35
CA ALA A 678 -26.87 37.80 -29.27
C ALA A 678 -28.03 37.75 -30.29
N ASP A 679 -29.12 37.04 -29.98
CA ASP A 679 -30.30 36.90 -30.86
C ASP A 679 -31.05 38.24 -31.04
N GLY A 680 -30.71 39.26 -30.26
CA GLY A 680 -31.23 40.63 -30.41
C GLY A 680 -32.67 40.78 -29.91
N ILE A 681 -33.16 39.80 -29.14
CA ILE A 681 -34.55 39.73 -28.68
C ILE A 681 -34.67 40.48 -27.35
N HIS A 682 -34.97 41.78 -27.40
CA HIS A 682 -35.30 42.58 -26.22
C HIS A 682 -36.18 43.80 -26.56
N PRO A 683 -36.99 44.30 -25.61
CA PRO A 683 -37.87 45.43 -25.84
C PRO A 683 -37.06 46.71 -26.13
N ALA A 684 -37.63 47.61 -26.92
CA ALA A 684 -36.99 48.88 -27.27
C ALA A 684 -36.69 49.71 -26.01
N GLY A 685 -35.40 50.00 -25.77
CA GLY A 685 -34.93 50.77 -24.61
C GLY A 685 -34.43 49.92 -23.43
N SER A 686 -34.47 48.59 -23.53
CA SER A 686 -33.85 47.65 -22.58
C SER A 686 -32.65 46.95 -23.20
N SER A 687 -31.91 46.17 -22.41
CA SER A 687 -30.82 45.31 -22.89
C SER A 687 -31.13 43.84 -22.57
N ALA A 688 -30.62 42.91 -23.39
CA ALA A 688 -30.78 41.47 -23.16
C ALA A 688 -30.33 41.05 -21.74
N ARG A 689 -29.27 41.69 -21.22
CA ARG A 689 -28.78 41.46 -19.85
C ARG A 689 -29.74 41.98 -18.79
N ALA A 690 -30.30 43.18 -18.97
CA ALA A 690 -31.24 43.76 -18.02
C ALA A 690 -32.51 42.91 -17.90
N GLU A 691 -33.08 42.48 -19.03
CA GLU A 691 -34.25 41.59 -19.04
C GLU A 691 -33.94 40.22 -18.42
N THR A 692 -32.77 39.65 -18.73
CA THR A 692 -32.34 38.37 -18.13
C THR A 692 -32.16 38.51 -16.61
N GLY A 693 -31.60 39.62 -16.14
CA GLY A 693 -31.47 39.91 -14.71
C GLY A 693 -32.81 40.03 -14.01
N ALA A 694 -33.75 40.79 -14.59
CA ALA A 694 -35.10 40.94 -14.06
C ALA A 694 -35.86 39.59 -13.99
N MET A 695 -35.77 38.79 -15.06
CA MET A 695 -36.35 37.45 -15.12
C MET A 695 -35.78 36.54 -14.01
N LEU A 696 -34.44 36.52 -13.83
CA LEU A 696 -33.82 35.68 -12.81
C LEU A 696 -34.23 36.10 -11.39
N VAL A 697 -34.38 37.40 -11.12
CA VAL A 697 -34.84 37.87 -9.80
C VAL A 697 -36.28 37.42 -9.52
N GLU A 698 -37.19 37.57 -10.48
CA GLU A 698 -38.59 37.12 -10.37
C GLU A 698 -38.66 35.59 -10.18
N PHE A 699 -37.92 34.85 -11.01
CA PHE A 699 -37.87 33.39 -10.97
C PHE A 699 -37.31 32.83 -9.65
N MET A 700 -36.25 33.43 -9.13
CA MET A 700 -35.65 33.02 -7.86
C MET A 700 -36.59 33.26 -6.68
N ALA A 701 -37.38 34.34 -6.72
CA ALA A 701 -38.40 34.63 -5.71
C ALA A 701 -39.54 33.60 -5.76
N ASP A 702 -40.03 33.25 -6.96
CA ASP A 702 -41.09 32.25 -7.15
C ASP A 702 -40.67 30.84 -6.73
N LEU A 703 -39.40 30.47 -6.98
CA LEU A 703 -38.85 29.18 -6.55
C LEU A 703 -38.53 29.11 -5.04
N GLY A 704 -38.53 30.24 -4.33
CA GLY A 704 -38.13 30.30 -2.92
C GLY A 704 -36.67 29.87 -2.68
N VAL A 705 -35.78 30.08 -3.66
CA VAL A 705 -34.35 29.73 -3.54
C VAL A 705 -33.57 30.95 -3.06
N ALA A 706 -32.86 30.82 -1.93
CA ALA A 706 -31.95 31.86 -1.46
C ALA A 706 -30.64 31.84 -2.28
N GLY A 707 -30.29 32.98 -2.88
CA GLY A 707 -29.07 33.18 -3.66
C GLY A 707 -28.77 34.67 -3.87
N ARG A 708 -27.51 35.00 -4.17
CA ARG A 708 -27.08 36.36 -4.52
C ARG A 708 -26.88 36.47 -6.02
N LEU A 709 -27.56 37.42 -6.67
CA LEU A 709 -27.31 37.78 -8.07
C LEU A 709 -26.34 38.96 -8.12
N SER A 710 -25.24 38.83 -8.87
CA SER A 710 -24.23 39.89 -9.00
C SER A 710 -23.85 40.13 -10.47
N GLY A 711 -23.60 41.41 -10.79
CA GLY A 711 -23.14 41.89 -12.08
C GLY A 711 -22.83 43.39 -12.01
N SER A 712 -21.67 43.83 -12.50
CA SER A 712 -21.30 45.25 -12.51
C SER A 712 -22.12 45.98 -13.58
N GLU A 713 -22.87 47.02 -13.19
CA GLU A 713 -23.50 47.95 -14.12
C GLU A 713 -22.41 48.78 -14.81
N GLY A 714 -22.03 48.42 -16.04
CA GLY A 714 -21.07 49.18 -16.83
C GLY A 714 -20.36 48.41 -17.94
N ASP A 715 -20.32 47.08 -17.87
CA ASP A 715 -19.65 46.23 -18.87
C ASP A 715 -20.68 45.37 -19.60
N GLY A 716 -21.02 45.75 -20.83
CA GLY A 716 -22.16 45.20 -21.58
C GLY A 716 -22.08 43.70 -21.88
N ASP A 717 -20.90 43.10 -21.75
CA ASP A 717 -20.60 41.73 -22.17
C ASP A 717 -20.26 40.78 -20.99
N ALA A 718 -20.46 41.22 -19.74
CA ALA A 718 -20.20 40.37 -18.57
C ALA A 718 -21.42 39.48 -18.20
N PRO A 719 -21.21 38.22 -17.77
CA PRO A 719 -22.29 37.34 -17.39
C PRO A 719 -22.97 37.80 -16.08
N LEU A 720 -24.21 37.38 -15.89
CA LEU A 720 -24.91 37.47 -14.62
C LEU A 720 -24.50 36.28 -13.75
N LEU A 721 -24.06 36.53 -12.53
CA LEU A 721 -23.54 35.51 -11.63
C LEU A 721 -24.52 35.28 -10.49
N LEU A 722 -25.14 34.11 -10.49
CA LEU A 722 -26.02 33.64 -9.43
C LEU A 722 -25.23 32.72 -8.48
N THR A 723 -24.89 33.23 -7.31
CA THR A 723 -24.18 32.47 -6.27
C THR A 723 -25.17 31.85 -5.30
N LEU A 724 -25.08 30.52 -5.15
CA LEU A 724 -25.92 29.73 -4.25
C LEU A 724 -25.07 29.25 -3.08
N ASP A 725 -25.38 29.76 -1.89
CA ASP A 725 -24.66 29.42 -0.67
C ASP A 725 -25.10 28.05 -0.11
N ALA A 726 -24.18 27.40 0.60
CA ALA A 726 -24.48 26.24 1.43
C ALA A 726 -25.46 26.59 2.59
N PRO A 727 -26.17 25.61 3.18
CA PRO A 727 -26.24 24.20 2.78
C PRO A 727 -27.16 23.98 1.55
N GLY A 728 -26.95 22.87 0.85
CA GLY A 728 -27.76 22.47 -0.31
C GLY A 728 -27.49 23.28 -1.57
N ALA A 729 -26.28 23.82 -1.77
CA ALA A 729 -25.95 24.66 -2.92
C ALA A 729 -26.20 23.94 -4.25
N HIS A 730 -25.77 22.69 -4.37
CA HIS A 730 -26.01 21.84 -5.55
C HIS A 730 -27.50 21.51 -5.75
N ALA A 731 -28.24 21.26 -4.67
CA ALA A 731 -29.68 21.02 -4.78
C ALA A 731 -30.47 22.27 -5.18
N LYS A 732 -30.09 23.44 -4.66
CA LYS A 732 -30.61 24.74 -5.10
C LYS A 732 -30.30 24.96 -6.58
N ALA A 733 -29.07 24.69 -7.03
CA ALA A 733 -28.68 24.81 -8.44
C ALA A 733 -29.53 23.90 -9.32
N GLY A 734 -29.74 22.66 -8.89
CA GLY A 734 -30.57 21.71 -9.62
C GLY A 734 -32.04 22.15 -9.73
N ARG A 735 -32.62 22.74 -8.69
CA ARG A 735 -33.99 23.32 -8.75
C ARG A 735 -34.08 24.49 -9.73
N VAL A 736 -33.07 25.36 -9.72
CA VAL A 736 -32.98 26.50 -10.66
C VAL A 736 -32.93 25.98 -12.09
N LEU A 737 -32.06 25.01 -12.40
CA LEU A 737 -31.94 24.45 -13.75
C LEU A 737 -33.23 23.73 -14.22
N SER A 738 -33.89 22.98 -13.34
CA SER A 738 -35.13 22.28 -13.69
C SER A 738 -36.29 23.23 -14.03
N GLY A 739 -36.33 24.43 -13.45
CA GLY A 739 -37.39 25.42 -13.72
C GLY A 739 -37.04 26.49 -14.76
N LEU A 740 -35.75 26.67 -15.10
CA LEU A 740 -35.27 27.85 -15.83
C LEU A 740 -35.92 27.98 -17.21
N ARG A 741 -36.06 26.88 -17.95
CA ARG A 741 -36.65 26.90 -19.30
C ARG A 741 -38.11 27.38 -19.27
N ALA A 742 -38.91 26.85 -18.35
CA ALA A 742 -40.30 27.25 -18.19
C ALA A 742 -40.41 28.74 -17.81
N ALA A 743 -39.47 29.24 -16.98
CA ALA A 743 -39.41 30.65 -16.62
C ALA A 743 -39.07 31.56 -17.81
N VAL A 744 -38.11 31.17 -18.68
CA VAL A 744 -37.80 31.90 -19.91
C VAL A 744 -39.02 32.01 -20.82
N LEU A 745 -39.75 30.90 -21.03
CA LEU A 745 -40.94 30.88 -21.86
C LEU A 745 -42.05 31.77 -21.28
N ALA A 746 -42.38 31.59 -20.01
CA ALA A 746 -43.42 32.35 -19.32
C ALA A 746 -43.10 33.85 -19.17
N TYR A 747 -41.82 34.22 -19.07
CA TYR A 747 -41.40 35.62 -19.07
C TYR A 747 -41.52 36.23 -20.47
N GLY A 748 -41.11 35.49 -21.51
CA GLY A 748 -41.22 35.89 -22.91
C GLY A 748 -42.67 36.16 -23.34
N ASP A 749 -43.59 35.26 -22.98
CA ASP A 749 -45.03 35.41 -23.28
C ASP A 749 -45.65 36.63 -22.58
N ARG A 750 -45.18 36.97 -21.37
CA ARG A 750 -45.74 38.07 -20.57
C ARG A 750 -45.15 39.44 -20.88
N ARG A 751 -43.85 39.52 -21.20
CA ARG A 751 -43.10 40.79 -21.33
C ARG A 751 -42.43 41.03 -22.68
N MET A 752 -42.37 40.02 -23.55
CA MET A 752 -41.58 40.06 -24.79
C MET A 752 -42.42 39.71 -26.03
N ASP A 753 -43.74 39.87 -25.97
CA ASP A 753 -44.69 39.58 -27.06
C ASP A 753 -44.55 38.16 -27.65
N GLY A 754 -44.26 37.15 -26.81
CA GLY A 754 -44.07 35.75 -27.24
C GLY A 754 -42.68 35.44 -27.79
N MET A 755 -41.72 36.36 -27.64
CA MET A 755 -40.32 36.13 -28.01
C MET A 755 -39.52 35.58 -26.82
N HIS A 756 -38.62 34.62 -27.08
CA HIS A 756 -37.88 33.91 -26.02
C HIS A 756 -36.36 34.08 -26.18
N PRO A 757 -35.66 34.69 -25.21
CA PRO A 757 -34.21 34.86 -25.29
C PRO A 757 -33.49 33.52 -25.10
N SER A 758 -32.44 33.31 -25.89
CA SER A 758 -31.56 32.15 -25.73
C SER A 758 -30.55 32.42 -24.62
N LEU A 759 -30.25 31.43 -23.76
CA LEU A 759 -29.32 31.60 -22.64
C LEU A 759 -28.21 30.55 -22.66
N ALA A 760 -26.97 30.99 -22.43
CA ALA A 760 -25.87 30.12 -22.03
C ALA A 760 -25.75 30.13 -20.50
N VAL A 761 -25.69 28.95 -19.89
CA VAL A 761 -25.58 28.78 -18.43
C VAL A 761 -24.42 27.84 -18.13
N ALA A 762 -23.40 28.35 -17.46
CA ALA A 762 -22.32 27.54 -16.92
C ALA A 762 -22.50 27.34 -15.41
N VAL A 763 -22.34 26.10 -14.94
CA VAL A 763 -22.42 25.75 -13.52
C VAL A 763 -21.03 25.34 -13.05
N GLY A 764 -20.52 25.97 -12.00
CA GLY A 764 -19.20 25.69 -11.43
C GLY A 764 -19.18 25.70 -9.90
N ILE A 765 -18.13 25.10 -9.34
CA ILE A 765 -17.85 25.10 -7.89
C ILE A 765 -16.99 26.32 -7.62
N GLY A 766 -17.64 27.48 -7.65
CA GLY A 766 -16.99 28.77 -7.52
C GLY A 766 -17.28 29.75 -8.65
N ARG A 767 -17.03 31.03 -8.38
CA ARG A 767 -17.39 32.14 -9.27
C ARG A 767 -16.47 32.21 -10.49
N ALA A 768 -15.17 32.10 -10.27
CA ALA A 768 -14.16 32.26 -11.32
C ALA A 768 -14.23 31.14 -12.38
N GLU A 769 -14.56 29.92 -11.94
CA GLU A 769 -14.69 28.75 -12.81
C GLU A 769 -15.91 28.87 -13.72
N ALA A 770 -17.08 29.20 -13.16
CA ALA A 770 -18.32 29.38 -13.92
C ALA A 770 -18.22 30.55 -14.92
N GLU A 771 -17.61 31.67 -14.52
CA GLU A 771 -17.43 32.84 -15.39
C GLU A 771 -16.47 32.57 -16.56
N ARG A 772 -15.35 31.88 -16.31
CA ARG A 772 -14.41 31.50 -17.37
C ARG A 772 -15.06 30.57 -18.39
N LEU A 773 -15.81 29.58 -17.89
CA LEU A 773 -16.44 28.58 -18.74
C LEU A 773 -17.51 29.21 -19.64
N VAL A 774 -18.44 30.02 -19.10
CA VAL A 774 -19.54 30.60 -19.91
C VAL A 774 -19.04 31.51 -21.04
N ARG A 775 -17.85 32.11 -20.89
CA ARG A 775 -17.21 32.97 -21.89
C ARG A 775 -16.45 32.20 -22.97
N HIS A 776 -16.36 30.88 -22.88
CA HIS A 776 -15.58 30.11 -23.82
C HIS A 776 -16.17 30.19 -25.26
N PRO A 777 -15.35 30.41 -26.29
CA PRO A 777 -15.81 30.60 -27.67
C PRO A 777 -16.75 29.51 -28.20
N ALA A 778 -16.50 28.25 -27.82
CA ALA A 778 -17.32 27.11 -28.20
C ALA A 778 -18.79 27.21 -27.70
N ILE A 779 -19.02 27.81 -26.53
CA ILE A 779 -20.36 28.04 -25.99
C ILE A 779 -21.07 29.13 -26.80
N ALA A 780 -20.37 30.22 -27.11
CA ALA A 780 -20.89 31.28 -27.97
C ALA A 780 -21.24 30.75 -29.38
N ASP A 781 -20.41 29.86 -29.94
CA ASP A 781 -20.70 29.19 -31.22
C ASP A 781 -21.91 28.24 -31.17
N LEU A 782 -22.12 27.54 -30.06
CA LEU A 782 -23.30 26.70 -29.87
C LEU A 782 -24.57 27.55 -29.69
N LEU A 783 -24.46 28.65 -28.95
CA LEU A 783 -25.56 29.59 -28.75
C LEU A 783 -25.97 30.28 -30.06
N ARG A 784 -25.02 30.54 -30.98
CA ARG A 784 -25.31 31.03 -32.34
C ARG A 784 -26.03 30.01 -33.24
N ARG A 785 -25.85 28.70 -32.98
CA ARG A 785 -26.37 27.60 -33.81
C ARG A 785 -27.70 27.04 -33.30
N THR A 786 -28.13 27.43 -32.11
CA THR A 786 -29.37 26.96 -31.48
C THR A 786 -30.56 27.84 -31.84
N ALA A 787 -31.76 27.28 -31.85
CA ALA A 787 -32.99 28.02 -32.14
C ALA A 787 -33.33 29.01 -31.02
N SER A 788 -34.03 30.10 -31.34
CA SER A 788 -34.50 31.09 -30.35
C SER A 788 -35.19 30.41 -29.16
N GLY A 789 -34.81 30.80 -27.94
CA GLY A 789 -35.36 30.25 -26.70
C GLY A 789 -34.71 28.95 -26.22
N SER A 790 -33.57 28.55 -26.81
CA SER A 790 -32.80 27.38 -26.36
C SER A 790 -31.89 27.69 -25.17
N LEU A 791 -31.60 26.67 -24.35
CA LEU A 791 -30.61 26.71 -23.28
C LEU A 791 -29.34 25.94 -23.68
N VAL A 792 -28.18 26.61 -23.67
CA VAL A 792 -26.86 25.98 -23.78
C VAL A 792 -26.29 25.81 -22.38
N LEU A 793 -26.05 24.56 -21.96
CA LEU A 793 -25.60 24.25 -20.61
C LEU A 793 -24.14 23.80 -20.61
N ALA A 794 -23.36 24.33 -19.68
CA ALA A 794 -21.98 23.95 -19.45
C ALA A 794 -21.76 23.60 -17.97
N LEU A 795 -20.87 22.63 -17.74
CA LEU A 795 -20.44 22.15 -16.44
C LEU A 795 -18.95 22.36 -16.32
N SER A 796 -18.50 22.87 -15.19
CA SER A 796 -17.08 22.91 -14.91
C SER A 796 -16.47 21.51 -14.83
N HIS A 797 -15.17 21.40 -15.06
CA HIS A 797 -14.48 20.12 -15.03
C HIS A 797 -14.65 19.43 -13.67
N ARG A 798 -14.49 20.17 -12.56
CA ARG A 798 -14.65 19.62 -11.20
C ARG A 798 -16.06 19.10 -10.94
N LEU A 799 -17.08 19.91 -11.28
CA LEU A 799 -18.47 19.49 -11.12
C LEU A 799 -18.80 18.29 -12.03
N HIS A 800 -18.21 18.24 -13.22
CA HIS A 800 -18.34 17.10 -14.12
C HIS A 800 -17.76 15.82 -13.52
N GLU A 801 -16.54 15.85 -13.00
CA GLU A 801 -15.90 14.68 -12.37
C GLU A 801 -16.68 14.21 -11.14
N ASP A 802 -17.14 15.15 -10.30
CA ASP A 802 -17.95 14.86 -9.12
C ASP A 802 -19.27 14.17 -9.49
N LEU A 803 -19.97 14.68 -10.51
CA LEU A 803 -21.20 14.10 -11.00
C LEU A 803 -20.97 12.77 -11.72
N GLU A 804 -19.90 12.65 -12.51
CA GLU A 804 -19.53 11.41 -13.18
C GLU A 804 -19.23 10.31 -12.16
N GLY A 805 -18.41 10.63 -11.15
CA GLY A 805 -18.00 9.72 -10.10
C GLY A 805 -19.15 9.25 -9.20
N LEU A 806 -20.16 10.10 -8.95
CA LEU A 806 -21.31 9.77 -8.11
C LEU A 806 -22.47 9.12 -8.87
N PHE A 807 -22.73 9.54 -10.11
CA PHE A 807 -23.96 9.17 -10.81
C PHE A 807 -23.72 8.30 -12.04
N GLY A 808 -22.58 8.44 -12.71
CA GLY A 808 -22.48 8.14 -14.15
C GLY A 808 -23.50 8.98 -14.94
N TYR A 809 -23.14 9.48 -16.13
CA TYR A 809 -24.11 10.27 -16.88
C TYR A 809 -25.31 9.40 -17.31
N PRO A 810 -26.56 9.88 -17.13
CA PRO A 810 -27.72 9.25 -17.73
C PRO A 810 -27.52 9.15 -19.24
N ALA A 811 -28.06 8.11 -19.88
CA ALA A 811 -27.94 7.91 -21.33
C ALA A 811 -28.57 9.02 -22.22
N ARG A 812 -29.07 10.12 -21.62
CA ARG A 812 -29.67 11.30 -22.26
C ARG A 812 -28.80 12.57 -22.17
N LEU A 813 -27.69 12.55 -21.42
CA LEU A 813 -26.76 13.68 -21.29
C LEU A 813 -25.52 13.42 -22.17
N THR A 814 -25.48 14.04 -23.34
CA THR A 814 -24.30 14.04 -24.21
C THR A 814 -23.45 15.26 -23.90
N LEU A 815 -22.27 15.03 -23.34
CA LEU A 815 -21.30 16.06 -22.99
C LEU A 815 -20.11 16.00 -23.95
N GLU A 816 -19.73 17.15 -24.47
CA GLU A 816 -18.48 17.33 -25.22
C GLU A 816 -17.52 18.20 -24.43
N ARG A 817 -16.24 17.81 -24.44
CA ARG A 817 -15.19 18.58 -23.75
C ARG A 817 -14.97 19.90 -24.46
N VAL A 818 -14.81 20.96 -23.67
CA VAL A 818 -14.50 22.30 -24.15
C VAL A 818 -13.13 22.70 -23.63
N GLY A 819 -12.21 23.03 -24.55
CA GLY A 819 -10.84 23.44 -24.23
C GLY A 819 -9.84 22.31 -23.96
N ASP A 820 -8.75 22.67 -23.27
CA ASP A 820 -7.72 21.76 -22.77
C ASP A 820 -8.25 20.89 -21.60
N ALA A 821 -7.44 19.96 -21.07
CA ALA A 821 -7.89 18.85 -20.22
C ALA A 821 -8.80 19.22 -19.03
N ASP A 822 -8.69 20.45 -18.49
CA ASP A 822 -9.30 20.85 -17.21
C ASP A 822 -10.31 22.02 -17.32
N GLU A 823 -10.71 22.44 -18.53
CA GLU A 823 -11.55 23.65 -18.69
C GLU A 823 -13.05 23.42 -18.41
N GLY A 824 -13.67 22.39 -19.00
CA GLY A 824 -15.07 22.07 -18.73
C GLY A 824 -15.77 21.28 -19.84
N TRP A 825 -17.08 21.13 -19.70
CA TRP A 825 -17.91 20.28 -20.54
C TRP A 825 -19.20 20.97 -20.94
N VAL A 826 -19.64 20.78 -22.19
CA VAL A 826 -20.89 21.37 -22.70
C VAL A 826 -21.88 20.29 -23.11
N CYS A 827 -23.14 20.52 -22.77
CA CYS A 827 -24.27 19.69 -23.18
C CYS A 827 -24.62 19.95 -24.65
N VAL A 828 -24.54 18.92 -25.49
CA VAL A 828 -24.79 19.03 -26.95
C VAL A 828 -26.11 18.39 -27.37
N ALA A 829 -26.84 17.76 -26.44
CA ALA A 829 -28.09 17.07 -26.76
C ALA A 829 -29.28 18.05 -27.00
N PRO A 830 -30.12 17.81 -28.03
CA PRO A 830 -31.28 18.63 -28.34
C PRO A 830 -32.48 18.24 -27.45
N GLU A 831 -32.49 18.78 -26.22
CA GLU A 831 -33.60 18.86 -25.25
C GLU A 831 -34.36 17.58 -24.78
N PRO A 832 -34.86 17.54 -23.51
CA PRO A 832 -34.66 18.51 -22.44
C PRO A 832 -33.50 18.10 -21.51
N VAL A 833 -32.32 18.70 -21.73
CA VAL A 833 -31.09 18.40 -20.98
C VAL A 833 -31.08 19.10 -19.61
N ALA A 834 -31.69 20.27 -19.50
CA ALA A 834 -31.74 21.09 -18.28
C ALA A 834 -32.48 20.41 -17.13
N GLU A 835 -33.62 19.79 -17.40
CA GLU A 835 -34.43 19.08 -16.41
C GLU A 835 -33.69 17.84 -15.90
N SER A 836 -33.08 17.09 -16.81
CA SER A 836 -32.30 15.89 -16.50
C SER A 836 -31.08 16.22 -15.63
N LEU A 837 -30.32 17.27 -16.00
CA LEU A 837 -29.17 17.75 -15.22
C LEU A 837 -29.61 18.35 -13.87
N GLY A 838 -30.73 19.08 -13.86
CA GLY A 838 -31.30 19.66 -12.65
C GLY A 838 -31.74 18.60 -11.65
N GLN A 839 -32.33 17.50 -12.12
CA GLN A 839 -32.65 16.34 -11.27
C GLN A 839 -31.38 15.68 -10.72
N VAL A 840 -30.34 15.49 -11.56
CA VAL A 840 -29.06 14.94 -11.12
C VAL A 840 -28.42 15.80 -10.02
N LEU A 841 -28.40 17.12 -10.17
CA LEU A 841 -27.87 18.04 -9.16
C LEU A 841 -28.70 18.07 -7.86
N GLN A 842 -30.02 17.93 -7.95
CA GLN A 842 -30.90 17.79 -6.79
C GLN A 842 -30.63 16.50 -6.01
N GLU A 843 -30.46 15.38 -6.72
CA GLU A 843 -30.07 14.10 -6.11
C GLU A 843 -28.62 14.13 -5.59
N ALA A 844 -27.75 14.92 -6.21
CA ALA A 844 -26.36 15.13 -5.81
C ALA A 844 -26.20 16.00 -4.58
N GLY A 845 -27.11 16.93 -4.30
CA GLY A 845 -27.01 17.86 -3.18
C GLY A 845 -26.63 17.22 -1.85
N PRO A 846 -27.41 16.27 -1.32
CA PRO A 846 -27.10 15.61 -0.05
C PRO A 846 -25.77 14.84 -0.06
N LEU A 847 -25.33 14.43 -1.24
CA LEU A 847 -24.06 13.73 -1.43
C LEU A 847 -22.90 14.72 -1.49
N LEU A 848 -22.97 15.76 -2.30
CA LEU A 848 -21.89 16.71 -2.53
C LEU A 848 -21.73 17.78 -1.44
N ASP A 849 -22.73 17.99 -0.58
CA ASP A 849 -22.63 18.97 0.49
C ASP A 849 -21.53 18.58 1.50
N LEU A 850 -20.50 19.42 1.65
CA LEU A 850 -19.49 19.26 2.70
C LEU A 850 -20.02 19.68 4.09
N TYR A 851 -21.13 20.42 4.13
CA TYR A 851 -21.83 20.79 5.36
C TYR A 851 -22.53 19.58 6.00
N VAL A 852 -22.48 19.51 7.33
CA VAL A 852 -23.18 18.49 8.13
C VAL A 852 -24.12 19.18 9.11
N ASP A 853 -25.30 18.60 9.33
CA ASP A 853 -26.38 19.18 10.14
C ASP A 853 -26.33 18.76 11.61
N TRP A 854 -25.29 18.02 12.01
CA TRP A 854 -25.07 17.59 13.40
C TRP A 854 -23.94 18.38 14.07
N PRO A 855 -23.94 18.46 15.42
CA PRO A 855 -22.88 19.12 16.16
C PRO A 855 -21.54 18.40 15.94
N THR A 856 -20.60 19.05 15.24
CA THR A 856 -19.28 18.50 14.91
C THR A 856 -18.26 18.70 16.02
N CYS A 857 -17.24 17.85 16.03
CA CYS A 857 -16.16 17.80 17.00
C CYS A 857 -15.41 19.14 17.05
N ALA A 858 -15.17 19.65 18.26
CA ALA A 858 -14.45 20.90 18.48
C ALA A 858 -12.93 20.82 18.25
N ARG A 859 -12.41 19.67 17.80
CA ARG A 859 -11.00 19.55 17.41
C ARG A 859 -10.78 20.24 16.06
N VAL A 860 -10.06 21.36 16.11
CA VAL A 860 -9.45 21.97 14.94
C VAL A 860 -8.23 21.11 14.59
N ALA A 861 -8.15 20.60 13.37
CA ALA A 861 -7.05 19.73 12.95
C ALA A 861 -5.70 20.48 12.98
N GLU A 862 -4.66 19.81 13.45
CA GLU A 862 -3.28 20.32 13.51
C GLU A 862 -2.49 19.91 12.26
N GLU A 863 -3.07 20.03 11.06
CA GLU A 863 -2.42 19.73 9.76
C GLU A 863 -2.98 20.67 8.66
N PRO A 864 -2.29 20.85 7.51
CA PRO A 864 -2.14 22.16 6.84
C PRO A 864 -3.35 22.64 6.03
N GLU A 865 -4.46 21.93 6.09
CA GLU A 865 -5.80 22.44 5.79
C GLU A 865 -6.65 22.12 7.02
N PRO A 866 -7.28 23.10 7.70
CA PRO A 866 -8.09 22.82 8.87
C PRO A 866 -9.38 22.10 8.44
N LEU A 867 -9.28 20.80 8.17
CA LEU A 867 -10.42 19.92 8.07
C LEU A 867 -11.02 19.83 9.47
N VAL A 868 -12.04 20.65 9.70
CA VAL A 868 -12.89 20.55 10.90
C VAL A 868 -13.35 19.10 10.97
N CYS A 869 -13.02 18.43 12.07
CA CYS A 869 -13.44 17.05 12.24
C CYS A 869 -14.98 16.99 12.22
N ILE A 870 -15.54 16.40 11.18
CA ILE A 870 -17.00 16.27 11.01
C ILE A 870 -17.61 15.22 11.94
N GLY A 871 -16.82 14.57 12.79
CA GLY A 871 -17.30 13.58 13.76
C GLY A 871 -18.28 14.20 14.74
N ILE A 872 -19.39 13.53 14.99
CA ILE A 872 -20.42 14.01 15.90
C ILE A 872 -19.88 14.14 17.33
N ARG A 873 -20.22 15.23 18.02
CA ARG A 873 -19.96 15.41 19.46
C ARG A 873 -20.76 14.41 20.27
N LEU A 874 -20.07 13.71 21.18
CA LEU A 874 -20.72 12.76 22.07
C LEU A 874 -21.45 13.49 23.21
N PRO A 875 -22.58 12.97 23.72
CA PRO A 875 -23.28 13.57 24.84
C PRO A 875 -22.35 13.78 26.05
N GLY A 876 -22.26 15.02 26.55
CA GLY A 876 -21.38 15.36 27.67
C GLY A 876 -19.92 15.65 27.29
N HIS A 877 -19.56 15.60 26.00
CA HIS A 877 -18.22 15.87 25.49
C HIS A 877 -18.23 16.87 24.32
N GLU A 878 -17.22 17.73 24.23
CA GLU A 878 -17.03 18.64 23.09
C GLU A 878 -16.37 17.97 21.87
N ARG A 879 -16.10 16.67 21.94
CA ARG A 879 -15.34 15.91 20.94
C ARG A 879 -16.08 14.64 20.49
N CYS A 880 -15.72 14.14 19.31
CA CYS A 880 -16.16 12.85 18.81
C CYS A 880 -15.39 11.70 19.47
N LEU A 881 -15.89 10.47 19.31
CA LEU A 881 -15.29 9.28 19.93
C LEU A 881 -13.80 9.11 19.61
N ALA A 882 -13.38 9.44 18.38
CA ALA A 882 -11.99 9.33 17.91
C ALA A 882 -11.04 10.37 18.54
N HIS A 883 -11.58 11.47 19.06
CA HIS A 883 -10.81 12.58 19.62
C HIS A 883 -10.95 12.74 21.14
N LEU A 884 -11.65 11.81 21.80
CA LEU A 884 -11.61 11.66 23.24
C LEU A 884 -10.25 11.14 23.69
N GLY A 885 -9.82 11.54 24.89
CA GLY A 885 -8.66 10.91 25.52
C GLY A 885 -8.93 9.42 25.83
N ASP A 886 -7.88 8.62 25.96
CA ASP A 886 -7.99 7.16 26.16
C ASP A 886 -8.82 6.76 27.39
N GLU A 887 -8.84 7.61 28.43
CA GLU A 887 -9.64 7.41 29.63
C GLU A 887 -11.11 7.79 29.42
N GLU A 888 -11.37 8.98 28.88
CA GLU A 888 -12.73 9.43 28.54
C GLU A 888 -13.41 8.46 27.55
N GLN A 889 -12.65 7.95 26.58
CA GLN A 889 -13.14 6.96 25.64
C GLN A 889 -13.50 5.64 26.35
N ARG A 890 -12.70 5.19 27.33
CA ARG A 890 -13.02 3.99 28.13
C ARG A 890 -14.27 4.20 28.98
N GLU A 891 -14.41 5.38 29.59
CA GLU A 891 -15.59 5.73 30.39
C GLU A 891 -16.85 5.78 29.53
N TYR A 892 -16.81 6.49 28.39
CA TYR A 892 -17.93 6.56 27.47
C TYR A 892 -18.32 5.17 26.96
N LEU A 893 -17.37 4.35 26.49
CA LEU A 893 -17.66 3.00 26.02
C LEU A 893 -18.26 2.10 27.12
N ALA A 894 -17.88 2.30 28.39
CA ALA A 894 -18.45 1.56 29.51
C ALA A 894 -19.91 1.93 29.81
N THR A 895 -20.40 3.07 29.32
CA THR A 895 -21.82 3.47 29.45
C THR A 895 -22.72 2.74 28.45
N LEU A 896 -22.17 2.18 27.37
CA LEU A 896 -22.93 1.52 26.33
C LEU A 896 -23.44 0.15 26.79
N ALA A 897 -24.71 -0.12 26.51
CA ALA A 897 -25.34 -1.42 26.75
C ALA A 897 -25.66 -2.11 25.40
N PRO A 898 -25.71 -3.46 25.36
CA PRO A 898 -26.19 -4.17 24.18
C PRO A 898 -27.58 -3.68 23.75
N GLY A 899 -27.74 -3.35 22.47
CA GLY A 899 -28.98 -2.79 21.93
C GLY A 899 -29.16 -1.28 22.13
N ALA A 900 -28.19 -0.57 22.71
CA ALA A 900 -28.23 0.89 22.82
C ALA A 900 -28.21 1.57 21.44
N PRO A 901 -28.84 2.75 21.29
CA PRO A 901 -28.71 3.56 20.08
C PRO A 901 -27.27 4.08 19.96
N LEU A 902 -26.74 4.05 18.74
CA LEU A 902 -25.40 4.53 18.41
C LEU A 902 -25.51 5.68 17.42
N ASP A 903 -24.85 6.81 17.71
CA ASP A 903 -24.66 7.90 16.76
C ASP A 903 -23.16 8.24 16.72
N PHE A 904 -22.52 7.84 15.64
CA PHE A 904 -21.09 8.06 15.38
C PHE A 904 -20.87 8.62 13.97
N ARG A 905 -21.82 9.42 13.47
CA ARG A 905 -21.71 10.10 12.18
C ARG A 905 -20.41 10.91 12.09
N GLY A 906 -19.77 10.89 10.92
CA GLY A 906 -18.52 11.60 10.63
C GLY A 906 -17.29 11.11 11.40
N THR A 907 -17.40 10.04 12.20
CA THR A 907 -16.31 9.59 13.07
C THR A 907 -15.37 8.65 12.33
N THR A 908 -14.06 8.84 12.51
CA THR A 908 -13.02 7.93 12.01
C THR A 908 -12.76 6.83 13.03
N PHE A 909 -12.82 5.58 12.58
CA PHE A 909 -12.49 4.39 13.35
C PHE A 909 -11.15 3.83 12.88
N ASP A 910 -10.10 4.20 13.60
CA ASP A 910 -8.74 3.72 13.40
C ASP A 910 -8.14 3.23 14.72
N ASN A 911 -6.90 2.72 14.66
CA ASN A 911 -6.12 2.33 15.84
C ASN A 911 -6.85 1.35 16.79
N GLY A 912 -7.72 0.49 16.25
CA GLY A 912 -8.47 -0.50 17.04
C GLY A 912 -9.69 0.07 17.78
N LEU A 913 -10.14 1.28 17.45
CA LEU A 913 -11.33 1.92 18.01
C LEU A 913 -12.60 1.11 17.74
N LEU A 914 -12.78 0.59 16.52
CA LEU A 914 -13.97 -0.20 16.16
C LEU A 914 -14.02 -1.52 16.95
N PRO A 915 -12.94 -2.33 17.05
CA PRO A 915 -12.90 -3.49 17.94
C PRO A 915 -13.25 -3.17 19.41
N ARG A 916 -12.79 -2.03 19.94
CA ARG A 916 -13.13 -1.60 21.32
C ARG A 916 -14.62 -1.30 21.45
N LEU A 917 -15.22 -0.58 20.51
CA LEU A 917 -16.67 -0.31 20.46
C LEU A 917 -17.49 -1.59 20.40
N LEU A 918 -17.16 -2.50 19.47
CA LEU A 918 -17.89 -3.76 19.30
C LEU A 918 -17.73 -4.69 20.51
N THR A 919 -16.60 -4.60 21.22
CA THR A 919 -16.38 -5.35 22.48
C THR A 919 -17.23 -4.78 23.61
N ALA A 920 -17.37 -3.45 23.71
CA ALA A 920 -18.22 -2.81 24.71
C ALA A 920 -19.70 -3.18 24.55
N LEU A 921 -20.16 -3.33 23.31
CA LEU A 921 -21.53 -3.77 22.97
C LEU A 921 -21.74 -5.29 23.12
N GLY A 922 -20.66 -6.05 23.35
CA GLY A 922 -20.66 -7.50 23.42
C GLY A 922 -21.58 -8.05 24.53
N PRO A 923 -22.38 -9.09 24.25
CA PRO A 923 -23.17 -9.73 25.30
C PRO A 923 -22.25 -10.37 26.34
N ARG A 924 -22.64 -10.32 27.62
CA ARG A 924 -21.92 -11.00 28.72
C ARG A 924 -22.02 -12.54 28.67
N GLY A 925 -22.59 -13.12 27.61
CA GLY A 925 -22.84 -14.56 27.41
C GLY A 925 -22.80 -14.96 25.94
N ARG A 926 -23.23 -16.19 25.61
CA ARG A 926 -23.35 -16.65 24.20
C ARG A 926 -24.62 -16.08 23.56
N GLY A 927 -24.46 -15.19 22.59
CA GLY A 927 -25.56 -14.62 21.79
C GLY A 927 -25.02 -13.65 20.73
N PRO A 928 -25.85 -13.25 19.74
CA PRO A 928 -25.46 -12.29 18.72
C PRO A 928 -25.20 -10.90 19.33
N LEU A 929 -24.31 -10.13 18.69
CA LEU A 929 -24.03 -8.76 19.09
C LEU A 929 -25.23 -7.88 18.70
N ARG A 930 -25.98 -7.37 19.69
CA ARG A 930 -27.16 -6.54 19.44
C ARG A 930 -26.79 -5.06 19.43
N VAL A 931 -27.18 -4.37 18.37
CA VAL A 931 -27.09 -2.92 18.20
C VAL A 931 -28.50 -2.36 18.04
N GLY A 932 -28.78 -1.22 18.68
CA GLY A 932 -30.03 -0.48 18.53
C GLY A 932 -30.13 0.23 17.17
N PRO A 933 -30.83 1.36 17.10
CA PRO A 933 -30.68 2.31 15.99
C PRO A 933 -29.21 2.77 15.88
N ALA A 934 -28.64 2.77 14.68
CA ALA A 934 -27.22 3.05 14.46
C ALA A 934 -27.02 4.04 13.31
N ALA A 935 -26.31 5.13 13.57
CA ALA A 935 -25.96 6.14 12.58
C ALA A 935 -24.44 6.27 12.43
N PHE A 936 -23.95 5.97 11.24
CA PHE A 936 -22.54 5.99 10.82
C PHE A 936 -22.36 6.76 9.50
N ASP A 937 -23.28 7.66 9.19
CA ASP A 937 -23.19 8.48 7.97
C ASP A 937 -21.87 9.24 7.95
N ARG A 938 -21.15 9.18 6.83
CA ARG A 938 -19.81 9.76 6.62
C ARG A 938 -18.74 9.26 7.60
N ALA A 939 -18.95 8.13 8.27
CA ALA A 939 -17.91 7.51 9.10
C ALA A 939 -16.80 6.89 8.23
N TYR A 940 -15.57 6.88 8.73
CA TYR A 940 -14.40 6.29 8.05
C TYR A 940 -13.87 5.10 8.84
N PHE A 941 -14.09 3.88 8.36
CA PHE A 941 -13.62 2.65 9.02
C PHE A 941 -12.27 2.22 8.44
N VAL A 942 -11.17 2.60 9.09
CA VAL A 942 -9.82 2.10 8.77
C VAL A 942 -9.65 0.68 9.31
N ASP A 943 -10.16 0.46 10.53
CA ASP A 943 -10.18 -0.85 11.15
C ASP A 943 -11.06 -1.84 10.36
N ASP A 944 -10.65 -3.11 10.33
CA ASP A 944 -11.48 -4.19 9.76
C ASP A 944 -12.74 -4.41 10.61
N TRP A 945 -13.91 -4.44 9.97
CA TRP A 945 -15.16 -4.84 10.59
C TRP A 945 -15.29 -6.37 10.61
N ASN A 946 -14.61 -7.00 11.58
CA ASN A 946 -14.51 -8.47 11.69
C ASN A 946 -15.54 -9.08 12.65
N ARG A 947 -16.84 -8.83 12.44
CA ARG A 947 -17.91 -9.44 13.26
C ARG A 947 -19.04 -10.02 12.43
N ALA A 948 -19.03 -11.35 12.33
CA ALA A 948 -20.17 -12.13 11.87
C ALA A 948 -21.31 -12.10 12.90
N ASP A 949 -22.53 -12.32 12.41
CA ASP A 949 -23.74 -12.50 13.24
C ASP A 949 -24.12 -11.30 14.13
N ILE A 950 -23.90 -10.07 13.63
CA ILE A 950 -24.38 -8.84 14.28
C ILE A 950 -25.87 -8.61 14.00
N GLU A 951 -26.62 -8.17 15.01
CA GLU A 951 -28.05 -7.88 14.91
C GLU A 951 -28.32 -6.38 15.12
N PHE A 952 -28.67 -5.68 14.05
CA PHE A 952 -29.19 -4.31 14.10
C PHE A 952 -30.69 -4.35 14.30
N SER A 953 -31.13 -4.15 15.55
CA SER A 953 -32.55 -4.20 15.92
C SER A 953 -33.35 -2.98 15.44
N GLY A 954 -32.68 -1.86 15.15
CA GLY A 954 -33.28 -0.62 14.67
C GLY A 954 -32.79 -0.22 13.26
N ARG A 955 -33.07 1.04 12.87
CA ARG A 955 -32.55 1.64 11.63
C ARG A 955 -31.03 1.69 11.66
N ALA A 956 -30.37 1.29 10.58
CA ALA A 956 -28.92 1.36 10.44
C ALA A 956 -28.55 2.19 9.19
N THR A 957 -27.83 3.30 9.38
CA THR A 957 -27.45 4.21 8.29
C THR A 957 -25.94 4.38 8.20
N PHE A 958 -25.41 4.22 6.99
CA PHE A 958 -24.00 4.27 6.61
C PHE A 958 -23.84 5.13 5.35
N VAL A 959 -24.66 6.17 5.20
CA VAL A 959 -24.68 7.00 3.99
C VAL A 959 -23.31 7.66 3.83
N ARG A 960 -22.66 7.43 2.69
CA ARG A 960 -21.29 7.88 2.39
C ARG A 960 -20.24 7.43 3.41
N ALA A 961 -20.50 6.35 4.15
CA ALA A 961 -19.47 5.74 4.97
C ALA A 961 -18.38 5.13 4.07
N VAL A 962 -17.14 5.17 4.52
CA VAL A 962 -16.03 4.53 3.80
C VAL A 962 -15.47 3.40 4.64
N PHE A 963 -15.46 2.20 4.07
CA PHE A 963 -14.80 1.04 4.62
C PHE A 963 -13.41 0.93 3.98
N GLY A 964 -12.44 1.55 4.65
CA GLY A 964 -11.02 1.45 4.37
C GLY A 964 -10.41 0.13 4.85
N GLY A 965 -11.02 -0.54 5.83
CA GLY A 965 -10.77 -1.95 6.17
C GLY A 965 -11.71 -2.92 5.44
N ARG A 966 -11.58 -4.23 5.70
CA ARG A 966 -12.55 -5.24 5.25
C ARG A 966 -13.88 -5.08 5.97
N ALA A 967 -14.99 -5.21 5.23
CA ALA A 967 -16.34 -5.07 5.77
C ALA A 967 -17.01 -6.45 5.90
N GLY A 968 -16.90 -7.09 7.06
CA GLY A 968 -17.46 -8.43 7.33
C GLY A 968 -18.81 -8.35 8.06
N PHE A 969 -19.90 -8.51 7.31
CA PHE A 969 -21.30 -8.58 7.77
C PHE A 969 -21.93 -9.96 7.51
N SER A 970 -21.13 -11.00 7.34
CA SER A 970 -21.62 -12.36 7.15
C SER A 970 -22.56 -12.78 8.30
N GLY A 971 -23.73 -13.32 7.98
CA GLY A 971 -24.76 -13.71 8.94
C GLY A 971 -25.45 -12.55 9.67
N ALA A 972 -25.18 -11.29 9.30
CA ALA A 972 -25.79 -10.14 9.96
C ALA A 972 -27.32 -10.09 9.78
N THR A 973 -28.04 -9.68 10.81
CA THR A 973 -29.49 -9.45 10.77
C THR A 973 -29.81 -7.97 10.94
N PHE A 974 -30.52 -7.40 9.98
CA PHE A 974 -31.01 -6.02 10.01
C PHE A 974 -32.52 -6.03 10.19
N GLY A 975 -32.97 -5.77 11.41
CA GLY A 975 -34.37 -5.73 11.80
C GLY A 975 -35.10 -4.45 11.39
N GLY A 976 -34.38 -3.33 11.23
CA GLY A 976 -34.88 -2.06 10.72
C GLY A 976 -34.40 -1.74 9.30
N PRO A 977 -34.84 -0.60 8.72
CA PRO A 977 -34.41 -0.17 7.39
C PRO A 977 -32.92 0.16 7.39
N VAL A 978 -32.26 -0.16 6.28
CA VAL A 978 -30.81 0.02 6.12
C VAL A 978 -30.50 0.92 4.93
N SER A 979 -29.62 1.89 5.11
CA SER A 979 -29.08 2.69 4.01
C SER A 979 -27.56 2.67 4.01
N LEU A 980 -26.98 2.24 2.90
CA LEU A 980 -25.56 2.32 2.55
C LEU A 980 -25.38 3.17 1.29
N ASP A 981 -26.27 4.13 1.08
CA ASP A 981 -26.25 4.97 -0.11
C ASP A 981 -24.95 5.77 -0.21
N GLY A 982 -24.26 5.68 -1.35
CA GLY A 982 -22.96 6.32 -1.57
C GLY A 982 -21.81 5.76 -0.73
N ALA A 983 -21.99 4.63 -0.03
CA ALA A 983 -20.92 4.02 0.75
C ALA A 983 -19.80 3.47 -0.15
N VAL A 984 -18.56 3.54 0.30
CA VAL A 984 -17.39 3.07 -0.45
C VAL A 984 -16.70 1.93 0.28
N PHE A 985 -16.60 0.77 -0.37
CA PHE A 985 -15.87 -0.40 0.12
C PHE A 985 -14.56 -0.51 -0.65
N GLN A 986 -13.45 -0.14 -0.01
CA GLN A 986 -12.12 -0.19 -0.65
C GLN A 986 -11.62 -1.62 -0.85
N TYR A 987 -12.01 -2.52 0.07
CA TYR A 987 -11.66 -3.94 0.06
C TYR A 987 -12.93 -4.82 -0.03
N ALA A 988 -12.79 -6.12 0.22
CA ALA A 988 -13.90 -7.06 0.17
C ALA A 988 -15.00 -6.70 1.18
N ALA A 989 -16.24 -6.72 0.71
CA ALA A 989 -17.45 -6.54 1.50
C ALA A 989 -18.26 -7.84 1.47
N ASP A 990 -18.48 -8.43 2.64
CA ASP A 990 -19.09 -9.74 2.82
C ASP A 990 -20.42 -9.58 3.57
N PHE A 991 -21.53 -9.83 2.87
CA PHE A 991 -22.90 -9.88 3.37
C PHE A 991 -23.49 -11.28 3.20
N GLU A 992 -22.66 -12.33 3.13
CA GLU A 992 -23.12 -13.70 2.94
C GLU A 992 -24.09 -14.10 4.06
N MET A 993 -25.18 -14.79 3.72
CA MET A 993 -26.20 -15.26 4.65
C MET A 993 -26.85 -14.17 5.52
N SER A 994 -26.69 -12.90 5.15
CA SER A 994 -27.31 -11.78 5.87
C SER A 994 -28.82 -11.71 5.63
N ARG A 995 -29.56 -11.13 6.58
CA ARG A 995 -31.02 -11.03 6.55
C ARG A 995 -31.46 -9.59 6.75
N PHE A 996 -32.19 -9.05 5.78
CA PHE A 996 -32.79 -7.71 5.81
C PHE A 996 -34.30 -7.84 5.95
N HIS A 997 -34.83 -7.48 7.12
CA HIS A 997 -36.26 -7.58 7.39
C HIS A 997 -37.08 -6.42 6.83
N ARG A 998 -36.41 -5.29 6.56
CA ARG A 998 -37.00 -4.07 6.00
C ARG A 998 -36.23 -3.63 4.77
N ALA A 999 -36.73 -2.59 4.10
CA ALA A 999 -36.09 -2.01 2.93
C ALA A 999 -34.58 -1.73 3.14
N ALA A 1000 -33.76 -2.12 2.16
CA ALA A 1000 -32.31 -1.96 2.17
C ALA A 1000 -31.83 -1.23 0.90
N THR A 1001 -31.08 -0.14 1.07
CA THR A 1001 -30.58 0.64 -0.07
C THR A 1001 -29.05 0.68 -0.11
N PHE A 1002 -28.51 0.40 -1.28
CA PHE A 1002 -27.09 0.44 -1.65
C PHE A 1002 -26.89 1.37 -2.86
N ARG A 1003 -27.73 2.41 -2.97
CA ARG A 1003 -27.75 3.25 -4.17
C ARG A 1003 -26.44 3.99 -4.27
N ARG A 1004 -25.79 3.94 -5.44
CA ARG A 1004 -24.47 4.57 -5.66
C ARG A 1004 -23.37 4.06 -4.73
N ALA A 1005 -23.57 2.92 -4.08
CA ALA A 1005 -22.50 2.28 -3.33
C ALA A 1005 -21.40 1.82 -4.29
N ARG A 1006 -20.13 1.99 -3.90
CA ARG A 1006 -18.97 1.60 -4.70
C ARG A 1006 -18.21 0.47 -4.03
N PHE A 1007 -18.24 -0.70 -4.64
CA PHE A 1007 -17.49 -1.87 -4.23
C PHE A 1007 -16.24 -1.99 -5.10
N ARG A 1008 -15.10 -1.48 -4.60
CA ARG A 1008 -13.81 -1.62 -5.28
C ARG A 1008 -13.26 -3.05 -5.12
N GLY A 1009 -13.48 -3.66 -3.95
CA GLY A 1009 -13.26 -5.09 -3.71
C GLY A 1009 -14.44 -5.96 -4.13
N SER A 1010 -14.33 -7.27 -3.86
CA SER A 1010 -15.42 -8.22 -4.12
C SER A 1010 -16.63 -7.93 -3.23
N ALA A 1011 -17.83 -7.98 -3.81
CA ALA A 1011 -19.09 -7.84 -3.10
C ALA A 1011 -19.78 -9.21 -2.98
N GLY A 1012 -19.80 -9.78 -1.77
CA GLY A 1012 -20.43 -11.06 -1.49
C GLY A 1012 -21.81 -10.88 -0.87
N PHE A 1013 -22.84 -11.42 -1.51
CA PHE A 1013 -24.24 -11.44 -1.04
C PHE A 1013 -24.82 -12.86 -1.08
N LYS A 1014 -23.95 -13.88 -1.16
CA LYS A 1014 -24.37 -15.28 -1.27
C LYS A 1014 -25.38 -15.64 -0.18
N GLU A 1015 -26.51 -16.22 -0.56
CA GLU A 1015 -27.59 -16.65 0.34
C GLU A 1015 -28.16 -15.52 1.21
N ALA A 1016 -27.98 -14.25 0.83
CA ALA A 1016 -28.61 -13.13 1.52
C ALA A 1016 -30.13 -13.11 1.25
N VAL A 1017 -30.90 -12.68 2.25
CA VAL A 1017 -32.37 -12.65 2.20
C VAL A 1017 -32.88 -11.24 2.45
N PHE A 1018 -33.64 -10.70 1.50
CA PHE A 1018 -34.32 -9.42 1.58
C PHE A 1018 -35.84 -9.68 1.65
N LEU A 1019 -36.47 -9.33 2.77
CA LEU A 1019 -37.91 -9.55 2.99
C LEU A 1019 -38.79 -8.41 2.44
N GLU A 1020 -38.18 -7.27 2.12
CA GLU A 1020 -38.83 -6.11 1.49
C GLU A 1020 -37.98 -5.62 0.30
N ASP A 1021 -38.18 -4.38 -0.13
CA ASP A 1021 -37.51 -3.79 -1.29
C ASP A 1021 -35.99 -3.63 -1.10
N VAL A 1022 -35.23 -3.92 -2.15
CA VAL A 1022 -33.78 -3.70 -2.22
C VAL A 1022 -33.43 -2.86 -3.44
N SER A 1023 -32.56 -1.86 -3.27
CA SER A 1023 -32.06 -1.06 -4.40
C SER A 1023 -30.54 -0.98 -4.41
N PHE A 1024 -29.95 -1.45 -5.50
CA PHE A 1024 -28.57 -1.26 -5.93
C PHE A 1024 -28.49 -0.21 -7.05
N GLY A 1025 -29.48 0.68 -7.16
CA GLY A 1025 -29.57 1.69 -8.21
C GLY A 1025 -28.26 2.49 -8.34
N ARG A 1026 -27.66 2.46 -9.53
CA ARG A 1026 -26.38 3.11 -9.86
C ARG A 1026 -25.20 2.69 -8.99
N ALA A 1027 -25.26 1.53 -8.33
CA ALA A 1027 -24.12 0.98 -7.62
C ALA A 1027 -23.01 0.57 -8.60
N VAL A 1028 -21.75 0.71 -8.18
CA VAL A 1028 -20.58 0.34 -8.99
C VAL A 1028 -19.86 -0.80 -8.30
N LEU A 1029 -19.87 -1.97 -8.92
CA LEU A 1029 -19.23 -3.20 -8.45
C LEU A 1029 -18.04 -3.48 -9.36
N GLU A 1030 -16.86 -2.98 -9.01
CA GLU A 1030 -15.69 -2.99 -9.90
C GLU A 1030 -15.07 -4.39 -10.04
N ALA A 1031 -15.04 -5.14 -8.94
CA ALA A 1031 -14.60 -6.53 -8.89
C ALA A 1031 -15.78 -7.49 -9.14
N SER A 1032 -15.68 -8.73 -8.64
CA SER A 1032 -16.76 -9.72 -8.73
C SER A 1032 -17.90 -9.42 -7.76
N ALA A 1033 -19.12 -9.67 -8.20
CA ALA A 1033 -20.32 -9.63 -7.37
C ALA A 1033 -20.93 -11.04 -7.31
N ASP A 1034 -21.04 -11.59 -6.11
CA ASP A 1034 -21.63 -12.92 -5.88
C ASP A 1034 -23.01 -12.76 -5.22
N LEU A 1035 -24.06 -13.00 -6.00
CA LEU A 1035 -25.48 -12.99 -5.62
C LEU A 1035 -26.05 -14.42 -5.66
N PHE A 1036 -25.20 -15.45 -5.50
CA PHE A 1036 -25.64 -16.84 -5.52
C PHE A 1036 -26.73 -17.09 -4.47
N ALA A 1037 -27.85 -17.68 -4.88
CA ALA A 1037 -28.98 -18.05 -4.03
C ALA A 1037 -29.60 -16.90 -3.21
N VAL A 1038 -29.41 -15.64 -3.61
CA VAL A 1038 -30.09 -14.49 -3.00
C VAL A 1038 -31.61 -14.63 -3.11
N GLN A 1039 -32.34 -14.28 -2.07
CA GLN A 1039 -33.80 -14.28 -2.06
C GLN A 1039 -34.32 -12.86 -1.82
N VAL A 1040 -35.19 -12.35 -2.70
CA VAL A 1040 -35.85 -11.05 -2.55
C VAL A 1040 -37.37 -11.23 -2.63
N ALA A 1041 -38.06 -10.88 -1.55
CA ALA A 1041 -39.52 -10.94 -1.50
C ALA A 1041 -40.19 -9.67 -2.07
N GLY A 1042 -39.55 -8.50 -1.89
CA GLY A 1042 -40.01 -7.23 -2.45
C GLY A 1042 -39.49 -6.95 -3.86
N SER A 1043 -39.46 -5.68 -4.24
CA SER A 1043 -38.85 -5.21 -5.49
C SER A 1043 -37.32 -5.20 -5.42
N ALA A 1044 -36.65 -5.51 -6.53
CA ALA A 1044 -35.21 -5.44 -6.66
C ALA A 1044 -34.81 -4.47 -7.78
N ASP A 1045 -34.25 -3.33 -7.40
CA ASP A 1045 -33.84 -2.27 -8.32
C ASP A 1045 -32.32 -2.26 -8.54
N PHE A 1046 -31.88 -2.57 -9.75
CA PHE A 1046 -30.48 -2.47 -10.19
C PHE A 1046 -30.29 -1.36 -11.22
N THR A 1047 -31.25 -0.44 -11.36
CA THR A 1047 -31.26 0.56 -12.44
C THR A 1047 -29.96 1.36 -12.49
N GLY A 1048 -29.27 1.33 -13.63
CA GLY A 1048 -28.01 2.03 -13.85
C GLY A 1048 -26.79 1.45 -13.14
N ALA A 1049 -26.88 0.27 -12.52
CA ALA A 1049 -25.74 -0.36 -11.86
C ALA A 1049 -24.64 -0.76 -12.87
N SER A 1050 -23.39 -0.79 -12.42
CA SER A 1050 -22.25 -1.21 -13.23
C SER A 1050 -21.48 -2.36 -12.59
N PHE A 1051 -21.44 -3.50 -13.29
CA PHE A 1051 -20.67 -4.68 -12.92
C PHE A 1051 -19.40 -4.75 -13.77
N GLY A 1052 -18.27 -4.37 -13.16
CA GLY A 1052 -16.94 -4.39 -13.75
C GLY A 1052 -16.32 -5.79 -13.83
N GLY A 1053 -16.62 -6.64 -12.84
CA GLY A 1053 -16.24 -8.06 -12.81
C GLY A 1053 -17.34 -8.98 -13.36
N VAL A 1054 -17.20 -10.28 -13.06
CA VAL A 1054 -18.25 -11.27 -13.33
C VAL A 1054 -19.30 -11.16 -12.23
N ALA A 1055 -20.57 -11.06 -12.63
CA ALA A 1055 -21.71 -11.12 -11.72
C ALA A 1055 -22.31 -12.54 -11.76
N GLY A 1056 -22.40 -13.20 -10.60
CA GLY A 1056 -23.05 -14.50 -10.45
C GLY A 1056 -24.37 -14.35 -9.71
N MET A 1057 -25.46 -14.89 -10.23
CA MET A 1057 -26.79 -14.85 -9.59
C MET A 1057 -27.50 -16.21 -9.67
N SER A 1058 -26.72 -17.28 -9.78
CA SER A 1058 -27.26 -18.64 -9.88
C SER A 1058 -28.05 -19.00 -8.61
N GLY A 1059 -29.23 -19.59 -8.80
CA GLY A 1059 -30.16 -19.96 -7.74
C GLY A 1059 -30.89 -18.79 -7.07
N ALA A 1060 -30.73 -17.55 -7.55
CA ALA A 1060 -31.43 -16.40 -6.98
C ALA A 1060 -32.96 -16.47 -7.19
N GLY A 1061 -33.74 -16.04 -6.21
CA GLY A 1061 -35.20 -15.99 -6.26
C GLY A 1061 -35.73 -14.58 -6.05
N PHE A 1062 -36.58 -14.12 -6.96
CA PHE A 1062 -37.21 -12.79 -6.91
C PHE A 1062 -38.72 -12.95 -7.00
N ALA A 1063 -39.42 -12.68 -5.89
CA ALA A 1063 -40.89 -12.74 -5.84
C ALA A 1063 -41.53 -11.46 -6.40
N GLY A 1064 -40.90 -10.30 -6.19
CA GLY A 1064 -41.36 -9.00 -6.68
C GLY A 1064 -40.72 -8.57 -8.01
N PRO A 1065 -41.02 -7.34 -8.48
CA PRO A 1065 -40.50 -6.82 -9.74
C PRO A 1065 -38.99 -6.57 -9.68
N VAL A 1066 -38.29 -6.84 -10.79
CA VAL A 1066 -36.83 -6.65 -10.91
C VAL A 1066 -36.53 -5.71 -12.07
N SER A 1067 -35.82 -4.61 -11.80
CA SER A 1067 -35.34 -3.70 -12.85
C SER A 1067 -33.83 -3.77 -13.01
N PHE A 1068 -33.38 -4.06 -14.22
CA PHE A 1068 -32.00 -3.90 -14.68
C PHE A 1068 -31.88 -2.78 -15.71
N ALA A 1069 -32.82 -1.85 -15.76
CA ALA A 1069 -32.79 -0.77 -16.74
C ALA A 1069 -31.45 0.00 -16.71
N SER A 1070 -30.84 0.24 -17.87
CA SER A 1070 -29.53 0.90 -18.02
C SER A 1070 -28.36 0.25 -17.25
N THR A 1071 -28.49 -1.01 -16.82
CA THR A 1071 -27.39 -1.74 -16.15
C THR A 1071 -26.30 -2.12 -17.14
N SER A 1072 -25.04 -2.12 -16.70
CA SER A 1072 -23.90 -2.52 -17.54
C SER A 1072 -23.14 -3.71 -16.96
N TRP A 1073 -22.91 -4.75 -17.78
CA TRP A 1073 -22.05 -5.89 -17.45
C TRP A 1073 -20.82 -5.91 -18.34
N ARG A 1074 -19.66 -5.61 -17.76
CA ARG A 1074 -18.40 -5.51 -18.51
C ARG A 1074 -17.75 -6.86 -18.83
N ARG A 1075 -17.77 -7.82 -17.89
CA ARG A 1075 -17.12 -9.15 -18.07
C ARG A 1075 -18.09 -10.31 -18.23
N GLY A 1076 -19.33 -10.17 -17.77
CA GLY A 1076 -20.37 -11.16 -17.99
C GLY A 1076 -21.30 -11.37 -16.80
N LEU A 1077 -22.39 -12.07 -17.08
CA LEU A 1077 -23.46 -12.42 -16.14
C LEU A 1077 -23.73 -13.92 -16.23
N ILE A 1078 -23.67 -14.62 -15.09
CA ILE A 1078 -23.97 -16.05 -15.00
C ILE A 1078 -25.17 -16.23 -14.08
N CYS A 1079 -26.22 -16.84 -14.60
CA CYS A 1079 -27.49 -17.01 -13.92
C CYS A 1079 -28.03 -18.42 -14.17
N SER A 1080 -27.68 -19.39 -13.32
CA SER A 1080 -28.20 -20.75 -13.46
C SER A 1080 -29.24 -21.05 -12.40
N GLY A 1081 -30.45 -21.45 -12.79
CA GLY A 1081 -31.51 -21.88 -11.87
C GLY A 1081 -32.18 -20.76 -11.08
N ALA A 1082 -32.11 -19.50 -11.54
CA ALA A 1082 -32.82 -18.40 -10.90
C ALA A 1082 -34.33 -18.43 -11.18
N ALA A 1083 -35.13 -17.89 -10.28
CA ALA A 1083 -36.57 -17.78 -10.39
C ALA A 1083 -37.02 -16.31 -10.32
N PHE A 1084 -37.80 -15.88 -11.30
CA PHE A 1084 -38.40 -14.55 -11.38
C PHE A 1084 -39.92 -14.70 -11.43
N GLU A 1085 -40.60 -14.35 -10.34
CA GLU A 1085 -42.07 -14.41 -10.25
C GLU A 1085 -42.72 -13.06 -10.62
N GLY A 1086 -42.02 -11.95 -10.36
CA GLY A 1086 -42.43 -10.60 -10.77
C GLY A 1086 -41.92 -10.18 -12.15
N PRO A 1087 -42.36 -9.01 -12.67
CA PRO A 1087 -41.92 -8.51 -13.97
C PRO A 1087 -40.42 -8.15 -13.96
N LEU A 1088 -39.75 -8.44 -15.07
CA LEU A 1088 -38.32 -8.29 -15.25
C LEU A 1088 -38.02 -7.29 -16.38
N ASP A 1089 -37.35 -6.20 -16.05
CA ASP A 1089 -36.99 -5.14 -17.00
C ASP A 1089 -35.49 -5.11 -17.28
N PHE A 1090 -35.11 -4.95 -18.55
CA PHE A 1090 -33.72 -4.80 -19.03
C PHE A 1090 -33.59 -3.61 -19.99
N GLU A 1091 -34.50 -2.64 -19.97
CA GLU A 1091 -34.49 -1.50 -20.88
C GLU A 1091 -33.09 -0.83 -20.92
N ARG A 1092 -32.46 -0.77 -22.10
CA ARG A 1092 -31.13 -0.16 -22.31
C ARG A 1092 -29.99 -0.81 -21.50
N ALA A 1093 -30.16 -2.03 -21.02
CA ALA A 1093 -29.07 -2.82 -20.45
C ALA A 1093 -27.97 -3.07 -21.48
N THR A 1094 -26.71 -3.02 -21.04
CA THR A 1094 -25.53 -3.23 -21.91
C THR A 1094 -24.74 -4.45 -21.44
N PHE A 1095 -24.44 -5.34 -22.38
CA PHE A 1095 -23.68 -6.56 -22.12
C PHE A 1095 -22.43 -6.55 -23.01
N ARG A 1096 -21.23 -6.48 -22.40
CA ARG A 1096 -19.95 -6.54 -23.13
C ARG A 1096 -19.24 -7.89 -22.98
N GLY A 1097 -19.65 -8.69 -22.00
CA GLY A 1097 -19.13 -10.03 -21.76
C GLY A 1097 -20.18 -11.11 -22.01
N ARG A 1098 -19.82 -12.37 -21.75
CA ARG A 1098 -20.74 -13.50 -21.91
C ARG A 1098 -21.90 -13.42 -20.93
N VAL A 1099 -23.11 -13.63 -21.43
CA VAL A 1099 -24.34 -13.71 -20.63
C VAL A 1099 -24.93 -15.09 -20.83
N ARG A 1100 -25.20 -15.77 -19.71
CA ARG A 1100 -25.75 -17.13 -19.73
C ARG A 1100 -26.78 -17.28 -18.62
N PHE A 1101 -28.01 -17.54 -19.02
CA PHE A 1101 -29.10 -18.00 -18.18
C PHE A 1101 -29.32 -19.47 -18.46
N ASP A 1102 -29.20 -20.35 -17.46
CA ASP A 1102 -29.46 -21.79 -17.62
C ASP A 1102 -30.55 -22.26 -16.67
N GLY A 1103 -31.61 -22.86 -17.17
CA GLY A 1103 -32.70 -23.41 -16.37
C GLY A 1103 -33.39 -22.37 -15.49
N VAL A 1104 -33.57 -21.14 -15.98
CA VAL A 1104 -34.27 -20.08 -15.25
C VAL A 1104 -35.79 -20.27 -15.33
N ARG A 1105 -36.50 -19.83 -14.30
CA ARG A 1105 -37.97 -19.92 -14.21
C ARG A 1105 -38.59 -18.54 -14.27
N PHE A 1106 -39.64 -18.41 -15.07
CA PHE A 1106 -40.51 -17.25 -15.14
C PHE A 1106 -41.94 -17.70 -14.78
N ASP A 1107 -42.67 -16.94 -13.97
CA ASP A 1107 -44.07 -17.28 -13.66
C ASP A 1107 -44.98 -17.01 -14.87
N ALA A 1108 -45.86 -17.97 -15.16
CA ALA A 1108 -46.76 -17.99 -16.32
C ALA A 1108 -47.87 -16.92 -16.25
N ALA A 1109 -48.15 -16.37 -15.06
CA ALA A 1109 -49.18 -15.36 -14.85
C ALA A 1109 -48.73 -13.93 -15.25
N ALA A 1110 -47.43 -13.66 -15.37
CA ALA A 1110 -46.86 -12.33 -15.57
C ALA A 1110 -46.51 -11.97 -17.05
N HIS A 1111 -46.98 -12.78 -18.01
CA HIS A 1111 -46.77 -12.70 -19.48
C HIS A 1111 -45.69 -13.65 -20.01
N SER A 1112 -45.91 -14.14 -21.24
CA SER A 1112 -45.02 -14.96 -22.06
C SER A 1112 -43.56 -14.50 -21.98
N ALA A 1113 -42.61 -15.45 -22.10
CA ALA A 1113 -41.16 -15.24 -22.08
C ALA A 1113 -40.75 -13.81 -22.48
N PRO A 1114 -39.93 -13.10 -21.68
CA PRO A 1114 -39.59 -11.70 -21.95
C PRO A 1114 -39.17 -11.55 -23.41
N ASP A 1115 -39.69 -10.54 -24.10
CA ASP A 1115 -39.23 -10.24 -25.46
C ASP A 1115 -37.78 -9.72 -25.36
N PHE A 1116 -36.83 -10.65 -25.34
CA PHE A 1116 -35.39 -10.36 -25.38
C PHE A 1116 -34.99 -9.74 -26.72
N THR A 1117 -35.90 -9.72 -27.72
CA THR A 1117 -35.62 -9.35 -29.11
C THR A 1117 -36.03 -7.92 -29.49
N LEU A 1118 -36.90 -7.23 -28.73
CA LEU A 1118 -37.24 -5.83 -29.02
C LEU A 1118 -36.26 -4.84 -28.37
N GLY A 1119 -35.39 -4.23 -29.20
CA GLY A 1119 -34.60 -3.04 -28.86
C GLY A 1119 -33.16 -3.26 -28.37
N ARG A 1120 -32.56 -4.45 -28.60
CA ARG A 1120 -31.24 -4.81 -28.06
C ARG A 1120 -30.19 -5.11 -29.15
N PRO A 1121 -28.95 -4.61 -29.05
CA PRO A 1121 -27.86 -5.06 -29.90
C PRO A 1121 -27.36 -6.46 -29.47
N GLY A 1122 -27.45 -7.45 -30.35
CA GLY A 1122 -26.89 -8.81 -30.17
C GLY A 1122 -27.87 -9.95 -30.47
N HIS A 1123 -27.34 -11.11 -30.88
CA HIS A 1123 -28.13 -12.32 -31.15
C HIS A 1123 -28.32 -13.14 -29.88
N TRP A 1124 -29.57 -13.35 -29.47
CA TRP A 1124 -29.94 -14.16 -28.30
C TRP A 1124 -30.42 -15.54 -28.74
N ASP A 1125 -29.90 -16.59 -28.11
CA ASP A 1125 -30.40 -17.95 -28.21
C ASP A 1125 -31.34 -18.21 -27.03
N VAL A 1126 -32.57 -18.62 -27.30
CA VAL A 1126 -33.63 -18.78 -26.29
C VAL A 1126 -34.27 -20.15 -26.50
N GLN A 1127 -34.13 -21.03 -25.51
CA GLN A 1127 -34.66 -22.39 -25.54
C GLN A 1127 -35.46 -22.70 -24.28
N GLU A 1128 -36.70 -23.17 -24.43
CA GLU A 1128 -37.48 -23.72 -23.34
C GLU A 1128 -37.15 -25.21 -23.16
N ARG A 1129 -36.93 -25.64 -21.91
CA ARG A 1129 -36.70 -27.02 -21.52
C ARG A 1129 -38.02 -27.75 -21.25
N PRO A 1130 -38.05 -29.10 -21.34
CA PRO A 1130 -39.25 -29.89 -21.07
C PRO A 1130 -39.82 -29.75 -19.65
N ASP A 1131 -39.04 -29.24 -18.70
CA ASP A 1131 -39.43 -29.01 -17.31
C ASP A 1131 -39.99 -27.59 -17.05
N GLY A 1132 -40.22 -26.81 -18.12
CA GLY A 1132 -40.75 -25.44 -18.07
C GLY A 1132 -39.73 -24.38 -17.69
N THR A 1133 -38.44 -24.74 -17.65
CA THR A 1133 -37.34 -23.79 -17.41
C THR A 1133 -36.72 -23.32 -18.73
N TRP A 1134 -36.01 -22.19 -18.71
CA TRP A 1134 -35.48 -21.54 -19.91
C TRP A 1134 -33.96 -21.47 -19.89
N ASP A 1135 -33.34 -21.72 -21.04
CA ASP A 1135 -31.94 -21.45 -21.33
C ASP A 1135 -31.86 -20.25 -22.27
N ILE A 1136 -31.13 -19.21 -21.85
CA ILE A 1136 -30.99 -17.96 -22.60
C ILE A 1136 -29.52 -17.56 -22.66
N GLY A 1137 -28.96 -17.49 -23.87
CA GLY A 1137 -27.56 -17.15 -24.11
C GLY A 1137 -27.41 -15.97 -25.04
N LEU A 1138 -26.47 -15.07 -24.74
CA LEU A 1138 -26.03 -14.07 -25.71
C LEU A 1138 -24.95 -14.70 -26.60
N VAL A 1139 -25.26 -14.91 -27.88
CA VAL A 1139 -24.41 -15.63 -28.85
C VAL A 1139 -23.33 -14.72 -29.40
N THR A 1140 -23.69 -13.50 -29.81
CA THR A 1140 -22.76 -12.46 -30.28
C THR A 1140 -23.27 -11.07 -29.90
N THR A 1141 -22.36 -10.20 -29.47
CA THR A 1141 -22.56 -8.74 -29.46
C THR A 1141 -22.05 -8.24 -30.80
N ASP A 1142 -22.91 -7.89 -31.74
CA ASP A 1142 -22.43 -7.23 -32.97
C ASP A 1142 -21.71 -5.94 -32.57
N THR A 1143 -20.39 -5.93 -32.75
CA THR A 1143 -19.58 -4.72 -32.81
C THR A 1143 -19.31 -4.45 -34.29
N GLY A 1144 -20.25 -3.73 -34.91
CA GLY A 1144 -19.89 -2.81 -36.00
C GLY A 1144 -19.25 -1.57 -35.42
#